data_AF-A0A7G8IJB8-F1
#
_entry.id   AF-A0A7G8IJB8-F1
#
_cell.length_a   1.000
_cell.length_b   1.000
_cell.length_c   1.000
_cell.angle_alpha   90.00
_cell.angle_beta   90.00
_cell.angle_gamma   90.00
#
_symmetry.space_group_name_H-M   'P 1'
#
loop_
_entity.id
_entity.type
_entity.pdbx_description
1 polymer ?
#
loop_
_entity_poly.entity_id
_entity_poly.type
_entity_poly.pdbx_seq_one_letter_code
_entity_poly.pdbx_strand_id
1 'polypeptide(L)'
;MTVSNAKTQQPTLRVIPLGGLHEIGKNTCVFEYGDDLMLVDAGLAFPSDGMHGVNVVLPDTSFLRENQKRIRGMIVTHGHEDHIGGIAHHLKHFNIPVIYGPRLALSMLTGKMDEAGVTDRTTLQTVGPRDVVKVGQHFSVEFIRNTHSMADSFSLAISTPVGTVIFTGDFKFDHTPVDGEHFDLARLAHHGDKGVLCLFSDSTNAEVPGFCPPERSVFPNLDRHIAEAEGRVIVTTFASSIHRVSMILELALKNGRKVGLLGRSMLNVIAKARELGYMRAPDELFVPIKQINHVPDRETLLLMTGSQGEPLAALSRISRGEHPQVKVKSSDTIIFSASPIPGNTISVVNTIDRLMMLGAKVVYGKGEGIHVSGHGFQEDQKLMLALTRPKFFVPVHGEHRMLVRHARTGHSMGVPEDNTLIIDNGDVVELTEDSIRKSDPVKAGIELLDQSRNGIVDARVLKERQQLAEDGIVTILAAISTDGAMVAPPRVNLRGVVTTADARKMSLWTEREIKWVLENRWKQLTRSTGGKAPDVDWMGVQREVEVGLGRRMRRELQVEPLILCLVQPAPAGTPVYKGRADSEPDDRPAPRGRGGRQGGGRHGSGNHGGGRNRDAGRNREATPARVITTTPGAGAAAAAAAAAAKSAPAPTAAATSAPAKDPAPVGAASAASTATVDQDMPAGRTRRRRSAAA
;
A
#
# COMPACT_ATOMS: atom_id res chain seq x y z
N MET A 1 21.10 -9.08 54.44
CA MET A 1 20.71 -7.87 53.68
C MET A 1 21.75 -7.66 52.58
N THR A 2 21.53 -8.26 51.41
CA THR A 2 22.35 -8.06 50.22
C THR A 2 21.73 -6.92 49.44
N VAL A 3 22.37 -5.75 49.51
CA VAL A 3 22.04 -4.58 48.70
C VAL A 3 22.36 -4.95 47.26
N SER A 4 21.33 -5.15 46.43
CA SER A 4 21.49 -5.29 45.00
C SER A 4 22.04 -3.97 44.45
N ASN A 5 23.24 -4.00 43.90
CA ASN A 5 23.79 -2.92 43.08
C ASN A 5 22.85 -2.70 41.88
N ALA A 6 21.91 -1.78 42.01
CA ALA A 6 21.23 -1.19 40.88
C ALA A 6 22.30 -0.41 40.11
N LYS A 7 22.83 -0.99 39.02
CA LYS A 7 23.59 -0.23 38.03
C LYS A 7 22.71 0.97 37.65
N THR A 8 23.15 2.17 37.97
CA THR A 8 22.57 3.41 37.46
C THR A 8 22.58 3.31 35.93
N GLN A 9 21.44 2.95 35.35
CA GLN A 9 21.28 2.95 33.89
C GLN A 9 21.50 4.39 33.44
N GLN A 10 22.44 4.59 32.51
CA GLN A 10 22.63 5.91 31.91
C GLN A 10 21.31 6.36 31.28
N PRO A 11 20.93 7.64 31.46
CA PRO A 11 19.86 8.29 30.69
C PRO A 11 19.93 7.90 29.22
N THR A 12 18.92 7.17 28.72
CA THR A 12 18.91 6.64 27.35
C THR A 12 17.53 6.87 26.75
N LEU A 13 17.49 7.53 25.59
CA LEU A 13 16.30 7.61 24.74
C LEU A 13 16.28 6.41 23.81
N ARG A 14 15.13 5.75 23.70
CA ARG A 14 14.90 4.64 22.76
C ARG A 14 13.90 5.11 21.70
N VAL A 15 14.27 4.98 20.43
CA VAL A 15 13.39 5.27 19.29
C VAL A 15 13.13 3.97 18.52
N ILE A 16 11.85 3.64 18.35
CA ILE A 16 11.41 2.31 17.92
C ILE A 16 10.36 2.44 16.82
N PRO A 17 10.75 2.40 15.54
CA PRO A 17 9.82 2.34 14.42
C PRO A 17 9.13 0.98 14.37
N LEU A 18 7.80 0.95 14.42
CA LEU A 18 6.99 -0.26 14.25
C LEU A 18 6.51 -0.47 12.81
N GLY A 19 6.55 0.60 12.00
CA GLY A 19 6.20 0.61 10.59
C GLY A 19 6.78 1.84 9.89
N GLY A 20 6.88 1.79 8.55
CA GLY A 20 7.42 2.89 7.73
C GLY A 20 8.87 2.68 7.23
N LEU A 21 9.52 1.58 7.63
CA LEU A 21 10.86 1.22 7.15
C LEU A 21 10.78 0.04 6.19
N HIS A 22 11.59 0.10 5.12
CA HIS A 22 11.64 -0.89 4.04
C HIS A 22 10.34 -0.99 3.23
N GLU A 23 9.52 0.06 3.31
CA GLU A 23 8.20 0.16 2.69
C GLU A 23 7.79 1.64 2.59
N ILE A 24 6.71 1.89 1.84
CA ILE A 24 5.99 3.17 1.84
C ILE A 24 4.62 2.91 2.46
N GLY A 25 4.41 3.39 3.69
CA GLY A 25 3.17 3.17 4.44
C GLY A 25 3.39 2.80 5.90
N LYS A 26 2.31 2.77 6.69
CA LYS A 26 2.30 2.32 8.10
C LYS A 26 3.21 3.09 9.04
N ASN A 27 3.58 4.33 8.73
CA ASN A 27 4.51 5.09 9.55
C ASN A 27 4.00 5.17 10.99
N THR A 28 4.75 4.56 11.90
CA THR A 28 4.41 4.45 13.34
C THR A 28 5.71 4.36 14.11
N CYS A 29 6.04 5.40 14.86
CA CYS A 29 7.28 5.46 15.62
C CYS A 29 7.01 5.66 17.11
N VAL A 30 7.76 4.96 17.96
CA VAL A 30 7.66 5.11 19.42
C VAL A 30 8.93 5.74 19.95
N PHE A 31 8.77 6.77 20.79
CA PHE A 31 9.81 7.37 21.61
C PHE A 31 9.61 6.91 23.05
N GLU A 32 10.64 6.30 23.62
CA GLU A 32 10.64 5.72 24.96
C GLU A 32 11.75 6.36 25.80
N TYR A 33 11.38 6.93 26.95
CA TYR A 33 12.32 7.43 27.94
C TYR A 33 11.80 7.14 29.34
N GLY A 34 12.55 6.36 30.12
CA GLY A 34 12.08 5.87 31.42
C GLY A 34 10.76 5.10 31.29
N ASP A 35 9.75 5.52 32.04
CA ASP A 35 8.41 4.91 32.03
C ASP A 35 7.43 5.55 31.04
N ASP A 36 7.88 6.51 30.23
CA ASP A 36 7.02 7.24 29.29
C ASP A 36 7.23 6.78 27.85
N LEU A 37 6.11 6.48 27.18
CA LEU A 37 6.03 6.26 25.74
C LEU A 37 5.25 7.40 25.07
N MET A 38 5.85 7.99 24.03
CA MET A 38 5.21 8.91 23.11
C MET A 38 5.19 8.29 21.71
N LEU A 39 4.05 8.30 21.05
CA LEU A 39 3.93 7.85 19.67
C LEU A 39 4.07 9.05 18.72
N VAL A 40 4.66 8.82 17.56
CA VAL A 40 4.65 9.74 16.42
C VAL A 40 4.04 8.98 15.24
N ASP A 41 2.87 9.45 14.82
CA ASP A 41 1.99 8.85 13.81
C ASP A 41 1.56 7.40 14.13
N ALA A 42 0.50 6.94 13.45
CA ALA A 42 0.12 5.53 13.38
C ALA A 42 -0.67 5.26 12.09
N GLY A 43 0.09 5.07 11.02
CA GLY A 43 -0.42 4.91 9.66
C GLY A 43 -0.96 3.54 9.29
N LEU A 44 -1.44 3.46 8.04
CA LEU A 44 -1.74 2.21 7.37
C LEU A 44 -0.98 2.05 6.04
N ALA A 45 -1.00 0.86 5.46
CA ALA A 45 -0.61 0.62 4.08
C ALA A 45 -1.73 -0.09 3.33
N PHE A 46 -1.68 0.00 2.01
CA PHE A 46 -2.57 -0.73 1.12
C PHE A 46 -2.05 -2.16 0.88
N PRO A 47 -2.95 -3.15 0.75
CA PRO A 47 -2.57 -4.54 0.48
C PRO A 47 -1.93 -4.68 -0.91
N SER A 48 -0.98 -5.61 -1.04
CA SER A 48 -0.47 -6.04 -2.35
C SER A 48 -1.41 -7.04 -3.03
N ASP A 49 -1.21 -7.31 -4.33
CA ASP A 49 -2.08 -8.19 -5.12
C ASP A 49 -2.27 -9.60 -4.53
N GLY A 50 -1.25 -10.13 -3.85
CA GLY A 50 -1.30 -11.43 -3.19
C GLY A 50 -2.05 -11.45 -1.85
N MET A 51 -2.43 -10.29 -1.30
CA MET A 51 -3.13 -10.19 -0.01
C MET A 51 -4.66 -10.32 -0.19
N HIS A 52 -5.11 -11.47 -0.70
CA HIS A 52 -6.51 -11.70 -1.06
C HIS A 52 -7.48 -11.46 0.10
N GLY A 53 -8.46 -10.60 -0.13
CA GLY A 53 -9.51 -10.24 0.84
C GLY A 53 -8.99 -9.49 2.08
N VAL A 54 -7.82 -8.86 1.97
CA VAL A 54 -7.32 -7.85 2.93
C VAL A 54 -7.68 -6.47 2.36
N ASN A 55 -8.09 -5.54 3.21
CA ASN A 55 -8.38 -4.15 2.82
C ASN A 55 -7.28 -3.18 3.25
N VAL A 56 -6.68 -3.44 4.41
CA VAL A 56 -5.71 -2.55 5.05
C VAL A 56 -4.62 -3.39 5.71
N VAL A 57 -3.38 -2.92 5.64
CA VAL A 57 -2.23 -3.49 6.35
C VAL A 57 -1.81 -2.50 7.43
N LEU A 58 -1.65 -2.97 8.66
CA LEU A 58 -1.22 -2.19 9.82
C LEU A 58 0.09 -2.74 10.38
N PRO A 59 0.87 -1.97 11.15
CA PRO A 59 2.01 -2.51 11.87
C PRO A 59 1.55 -3.42 13.03
N ASP A 60 2.38 -4.41 13.38
CA ASP A 60 2.19 -5.18 14.62
C ASP A 60 2.36 -4.23 15.83
N THR A 61 1.31 -4.15 16.66
CA THR A 61 1.26 -3.28 17.84
C THR A 61 1.35 -4.05 19.16
N SER A 62 1.86 -5.29 19.15
CA SER A 62 2.02 -6.15 20.34
C SER A 62 2.80 -5.42 21.45
N PHE A 63 3.93 -4.78 21.08
CA PHE A 63 4.74 -3.98 22.00
C PHE A 63 3.92 -2.89 22.71
N LEU A 64 3.08 -2.16 21.97
CA LEU A 64 2.22 -1.11 22.52
C LEU A 64 1.12 -1.67 23.43
N ARG A 65 0.52 -2.81 23.07
CA ARG A 65 -0.51 -3.48 23.89
C ARG A 65 0.05 -3.94 25.23
N GLU A 66 1.26 -4.51 25.22
CA GLU A 66 1.99 -4.95 26.42
C GLU A 66 2.40 -3.76 27.31
N ASN A 67 2.72 -2.61 26.71
CA ASN A 67 3.19 -1.41 27.40
C ASN A 67 2.14 -0.30 27.52
N GLN A 68 0.85 -0.59 27.32
CA GLN A 68 -0.21 0.43 27.16
C GLN A 68 -0.30 1.44 28.32
N LYS A 69 0.06 1.05 29.55
CA LYS A 69 0.05 1.92 30.74
C LYS A 69 1.12 3.00 30.72
N ARG A 70 2.15 2.84 29.88
CA ARG A 70 3.28 3.75 29.71
C ARG A 70 3.01 4.81 28.63
N ILE A 71 1.98 4.61 27.81
CA ILE A 71 1.59 5.55 26.75
C ILE A 71 1.10 6.86 27.38
N ARG A 72 1.74 7.97 27.02
CA ARG A 72 1.39 9.32 27.50
C ARG A 72 0.63 10.13 26.48
N GLY A 73 0.86 9.89 25.20
CA GLY A 73 0.17 10.56 24.12
C GLY A 73 0.78 10.25 22.77
N MET A 74 0.16 10.81 21.73
CA MET A 74 0.59 10.69 20.34
C MET A 74 0.72 12.07 19.72
N ILE A 75 1.71 12.20 18.84
CA ILE A 75 1.90 13.33 17.95
C ILE A 75 1.54 12.88 16.54
N VAL A 76 0.76 13.67 15.82
CA VAL A 76 0.46 13.50 14.40
C VAL A 76 1.23 14.57 13.63
N THR A 77 2.02 14.16 12.64
CA THR A 77 2.79 15.08 11.80
C THR A 77 1.92 15.76 10.74
N HIS A 78 1.06 14.98 10.07
CA HIS A 78 0.14 15.43 9.03
C HIS A 78 -0.98 14.41 8.77
N GLY A 79 -1.91 14.71 7.86
CA GLY A 79 -3.18 13.99 7.69
C GLY A 79 -3.23 12.87 6.64
N HIS A 80 -2.10 12.35 6.16
CA HIS A 80 -2.12 11.24 5.20
C HIS A 80 -2.50 9.91 5.83
N GLU A 81 -3.07 9.00 5.02
CA GLU A 81 -3.53 7.68 5.48
C GLU A 81 -2.39 6.82 6.06
N ASP A 82 -1.21 6.92 5.49
CA ASP A 82 0.00 6.27 5.99
C ASP A 82 0.61 6.93 7.23
N HIS A 83 -0.05 7.94 7.82
CA HIS A 83 0.30 8.55 9.10
C HIS A 83 -0.84 8.52 10.12
N ILE A 84 -2.10 8.65 9.70
CA ILE A 84 -3.26 8.66 10.63
C ILE A 84 -4.23 7.50 10.45
N GLY A 85 -4.11 6.73 9.36
CA GLY A 85 -5.11 5.75 8.94
C GLY A 85 -5.29 4.57 9.90
N GLY A 86 -4.26 4.24 10.69
CA GLY A 86 -4.28 3.16 11.67
C GLY A 86 -4.85 3.55 13.04
N ILE A 87 -4.87 4.85 13.38
CA ILE A 87 -5.19 5.35 14.73
C ILE A 87 -6.55 4.85 15.23
N ALA A 88 -7.61 4.98 14.42
CA ALA A 88 -8.95 4.57 14.81
C ALA A 88 -9.06 3.04 15.08
N HIS A 89 -8.25 2.22 14.41
CA HIS A 89 -8.15 0.81 14.72
C HIS A 89 -7.39 0.57 16.03
N HIS A 90 -6.27 1.24 16.24
CA HIS A 90 -5.46 1.09 17.46
C HIS A 90 -6.23 1.47 18.74
N LEU A 91 -7.07 2.51 18.69
CA LEU A 91 -7.92 2.93 19.82
C LEU A 91 -8.94 1.88 20.30
N LYS A 92 -9.25 0.88 19.45
CA LYS A 92 -10.07 -0.29 19.84
C LYS A 92 -9.31 -1.26 20.74
N HIS A 93 -7.99 -1.27 20.68
CA HIS A 93 -7.13 -2.27 21.33
C HIS A 93 -6.38 -1.72 22.54
N PHE A 94 -5.99 -0.45 22.52
CA PHE A 94 -5.30 0.20 23.65
C PHE A 94 -5.66 1.69 23.74
N ASN A 95 -5.41 2.28 24.91
CA ASN A 95 -5.72 3.67 25.19
C ASN A 95 -4.56 4.60 24.79
N ILE A 96 -4.89 5.72 24.13
CA ILE A 96 -3.96 6.83 23.89
C ILE A 96 -4.59 8.04 24.58
N PRO A 97 -4.03 8.57 25.68
CA PRO A 97 -4.70 9.59 26.49
C PRO A 97 -5.03 10.88 25.71
N VAL A 98 -4.09 11.34 24.89
CA VAL A 98 -4.20 12.56 24.11
C VAL A 98 -3.47 12.41 22.78
N ILE A 99 -4.03 12.99 21.73
CA ILE A 99 -3.43 13.08 20.40
C ILE A 99 -3.31 14.55 20.02
N TYR A 100 -2.08 15.00 19.81
CA TYR A 100 -1.78 16.34 19.32
C TYR A 100 -1.53 16.31 17.83
N GLY A 101 -2.04 17.29 17.08
CA GLY A 101 -1.77 17.37 15.66
C GLY A 101 -2.41 18.56 14.96
N PRO A 102 -2.16 18.71 13.66
CA PRO A 102 -2.68 19.82 12.88
C PRO A 102 -4.21 19.82 12.79
N ARG A 103 -4.82 21.00 12.63
CA ARG A 103 -6.28 21.14 12.58
C ARG A 103 -6.91 20.28 11.48
N LEU A 104 -6.30 20.27 10.28
CA LEU A 104 -6.80 19.47 9.17
C LEU A 104 -6.67 17.96 9.45
N ALA A 105 -5.52 17.51 9.93
CA ALA A 105 -5.26 16.11 10.25
C ALA A 105 -6.21 15.60 11.33
N LEU A 106 -6.39 16.35 12.42
CA LEU A 106 -7.29 15.98 13.51
C LEU A 106 -8.76 16.00 13.07
N SER A 107 -9.17 16.97 12.24
CA SER A 107 -10.54 16.95 11.67
C SER A 107 -10.77 15.70 10.84
N MET A 108 -9.81 15.30 9.99
CA MET A 108 -9.91 14.06 9.21
C MET A 108 -9.95 12.82 10.12
N LEU A 109 -9.11 12.78 11.15
CA LEU A 109 -9.09 11.72 12.14
C LEU A 109 -10.42 11.60 12.90
N THR A 110 -11.05 12.70 13.31
CA THR A 110 -12.37 12.68 13.98
C THR A 110 -13.38 11.90 13.14
N GLY A 111 -13.45 12.14 11.83
CA GLY A 111 -14.38 11.41 10.95
C GLY A 111 -14.09 9.90 10.90
N LYS A 112 -12.82 9.50 10.94
CA LYS A 112 -12.44 8.07 11.00
C LYS A 112 -12.80 7.46 12.35
N MET A 113 -12.64 8.22 13.43
CA MET A 113 -13.01 7.78 14.77
C MET A 113 -14.52 7.65 14.92
N ASP A 114 -15.31 8.56 14.33
CA ASP A 114 -16.77 8.50 14.26
C ASP A 114 -17.21 7.20 13.56
N GLU A 115 -16.67 6.94 12.37
CA GLU A 115 -16.95 5.72 11.60
C GLU A 115 -16.56 4.43 12.35
N ALA A 116 -15.50 4.49 13.16
CA ALA A 116 -15.00 3.37 13.94
C ALA A 116 -15.66 3.21 15.32
N GLY A 117 -16.46 4.20 15.77
CA GLY A 117 -17.11 4.22 17.08
C GLY A 117 -16.14 4.37 18.26
N VAL A 118 -15.09 5.19 18.13
CA VAL A 118 -14.02 5.35 19.14
C VAL A 118 -13.73 6.80 19.52
N THR A 119 -14.70 7.69 19.32
CA THR A 119 -14.56 9.16 19.53
C THR A 119 -14.32 9.55 20.99
N ASP A 120 -14.83 8.75 21.93
CA ASP A 120 -14.72 8.93 23.37
C ASP A 120 -13.45 8.29 23.97
N ARG A 121 -12.60 7.67 23.13
CA ARG A 121 -11.43 6.89 23.56
C ARG A 121 -10.16 7.72 23.74
N THR A 122 -10.16 8.99 23.35
CA THR A 122 -8.99 9.87 23.43
C THR A 122 -9.40 11.33 23.41
N THR A 123 -8.48 12.22 23.76
CA THR A 123 -8.64 13.68 23.59
C THR A 123 -7.84 14.14 22.36
N LEU A 124 -8.50 14.81 21.41
CA LEU A 124 -7.82 15.45 20.27
C LEU A 124 -7.50 16.91 20.62
N GLN A 125 -6.25 17.33 20.38
CA GLN A 125 -5.77 18.68 20.69
C GLN A 125 -5.02 19.28 19.50
N THR A 126 -5.59 20.33 18.89
CA THR A 126 -4.99 20.95 17.71
C THR A 126 -3.77 21.79 18.07
N VAL A 127 -2.78 21.79 17.18
CA VAL A 127 -1.57 22.62 17.26
C VAL A 127 -1.34 23.41 15.98
N GLY A 128 -0.60 24.51 16.08
CA GLY A 128 -0.10 25.31 14.98
C GLY A 128 1.42 25.45 14.95
N PRO A 129 1.96 26.25 14.01
CA PRO A 129 3.40 26.49 13.91
C PRO A 129 4.02 27.06 15.20
N ARG A 130 5.13 26.44 15.62
CA ARG A 130 5.93 26.74 16.81
C ARG A 130 5.23 26.48 18.15
N ASP A 131 4.02 25.90 18.13
CA ASP A 131 3.41 25.42 19.37
C ASP A 131 4.27 24.33 20.00
N VAL A 132 4.31 24.32 21.33
CA VAL A 132 5.06 23.35 22.12
C VAL A 132 4.09 22.60 23.03
N VAL A 133 4.10 21.27 22.94
CA VAL A 133 3.28 20.39 23.79
C VAL A 133 4.18 19.52 24.65
N LYS A 134 3.73 19.22 25.87
CA LYS A 134 4.41 18.29 26.76
C LYS A 134 3.68 16.96 26.75
N VAL A 135 4.42 15.87 26.52
CA VAL A 135 3.89 14.51 26.53
C VAL A 135 4.62 13.72 27.61
N GLY A 136 3.91 13.41 28.69
CA GLY A 136 4.55 12.82 29.87
C GLY A 136 5.49 13.79 30.57
N GLN A 137 6.47 13.25 31.29
CA GLN A 137 7.48 13.99 32.05
C GLN A 137 8.71 14.36 31.21
N HIS A 138 8.98 13.59 30.16
CA HIS A 138 10.28 13.62 29.49
C HIS A 138 10.26 14.19 28.07
N PHE A 139 9.10 14.37 27.45
CA PHE A 139 9.00 14.86 26.08
C PHE A 139 8.39 16.26 26.02
N SER A 140 9.12 17.18 25.38
CA SER A 140 8.61 18.49 24.94
C SER A 140 8.75 18.57 23.43
N VAL A 141 7.63 18.65 22.73
CA VAL A 141 7.56 18.58 21.26
C VAL A 141 7.16 19.93 20.70
N GLU A 142 8.03 20.52 19.90
CA GLU A 142 7.73 21.72 19.13
C GLU A 142 7.39 21.37 17.68
N PHE A 143 6.30 21.94 17.17
CA PHE A 143 5.84 21.75 15.80
C PHE A 143 6.46 22.80 14.87
N ILE A 144 7.32 22.38 13.95
CA ILE A 144 7.98 23.25 12.98
C ILE A 144 7.29 23.05 11.62
N ARG A 145 6.66 24.09 11.10
CA ARG A 145 5.93 24.00 9.83
C ARG A 145 6.87 23.56 8.72
N ASN A 146 6.49 22.52 8.00
CA ASN A 146 7.15 22.08 6.78
C ASN A 146 6.20 22.23 5.58
N THR A 147 6.71 21.99 4.37
CA THR A 147 5.88 21.90 3.17
C THR A 147 5.85 20.45 2.68
N HIS A 148 4.68 19.99 2.26
CA HIS A 148 4.45 18.63 1.77
C HIS A 148 3.32 18.63 0.72
N SER A 149 2.79 17.48 0.32
CA SER A 149 1.65 17.40 -0.63
C SER A 149 0.27 17.60 0.01
N MET A 150 0.22 18.03 1.27
CA MET A 150 -0.97 18.33 2.04
C MET A 150 -0.78 19.65 2.80
N ALA A 151 -1.88 20.36 3.08
CA ALA A 151 -1.84 21.50 3.98
C ALA A 151 -1.55 21.04 5.41
N ASP A 152 -0.95 21.91 6.23
CA ASP A 152 -0.76 21.67 7.67
C ASP A 152 0.08 20.42 7.96
N SER A 153 1.36 20.48 7.58
CA SER A 153 2.36 19.44 7.81
C SER A 153 3.53 19.98 8.62
N PHE A 154 4.08 19.14 9.51
CA PHE A 154 5.06 19.57 10.50
C PHE A 154 6.22 18.59 10.63
N SER A 155 7.42 19.15 10.68
CA SER A 155 8.58 18.53 11.32
C SER A 155 8.51 18.76 12.84
N LEU A 156 9.11 17.87 13.62
CA LEU A 156 9.06 17.91 15.07
C LEU A 156 10.45 18.13 15.64
N ALA A 157 10.59 19.08 16.56
CA ALA A 157 11.74 19.14 17.46
C ALA A 157 11.34 18.55 18.82
N ILE A 158 11.80 17.33 19.08
CA ILE A 158 11.48 16.56 20.27
C ILE A 158 12.63 16.73 21.25
N SER A 159 12.43 17.58 22.25
CA SER A 159 13.39 17.80 23.33
C SER A 159 13.21 16.74 24.42
N THR A 160 14.31 16.08 24.78
CA THR A 160 14.39 15.03 25.79
C THR A 160 15.54 15.32 26.76
N PRO A 161 15.65 14.61 27.91
CA PRO A 161 16.76 14.84 28.84
C PRO A 161 18.17 14.56 28.27
N VAL A 162 18.30 13.78 27.19
CA VAL A 162 19.59 13.48 26.54
C VAL A 162 19.90 14.38 25.34
N GLY A 163 18.95 15.22 24.92
CA GLY A 163 19.11 16.13 23.77
C GLY A 163 17.87 16.23 22.89
N THR A 164 17.98 17.03 21.83
CA THR A 164 16.90 17.29 20.87
C THR A 164 17.01 16.40 19.65
N VAL A 165 15.92 15.69 19.33
CA VAL A 165 15.76 14.94 18.08
C VAL A 165 14.93 15.76 17.11
N ILE A 166 15.40 15.90 15.87
CA ILE A 166 14.55 16.38 14.77
C ILE A 166 13.96 15.17 14.05
N PHE A 167 12.63 15.08 14.03
CA PHE A 167 11.90 14.11 13.22
C PHE A 167 11.21 14.87 12.09
N THR A 168 11.62 14.67 10.84
CA THR A 168 11.18 15.57 9.76
C THR A 168 9.70 15.48 9.44
N GLY A 169 9.05 14.35 9.78
CA GLY A 169 7.84 13.94 9.08
C GLY A 169 8.12 13.81 7.58
N ASP A 170 7.07 13.89 6.78
CA ASP A 170 7.20 13.96 5.33
C ASP A 170 7.37 15.41 4.91
N PHE A 171 8.31 15.67 3.99
CA PHE A 171 8.62 17.04 3.62
C PHE A 171 9.21 17.17 2.21
N LYS A 172 9.06 18.35 1.64
CA LYS A 172 9.89 18.95 0.58
C LYS A 172 10.16 20.41 0.95
N PHE A 173 11.09 21.09 0.28
CA PHE A 173 11.20 22.55 0.38
C PHE A 173 10.46 23.23 -0.77
N ASP A 174 9.26 23.74 -0.49
CA ASP A 174 8.51 24.57 -1.43
C ASP A 174 8.69 26.05 -1.09
N HIS A 175 9.39 26.77 -1.97
CA HIS A 175 9.62 28.20 -1.80
C HIS A 175 8.44 29.07 -2.26
N THR A 176 7.47 28.49 -2.95
CA THR A 176 6.27 29.18 -3.45
C THR A 176 5.01 28.34 -3.14
N PRO A 177 4.75 28.01 -1.87
CA PRO A 177 3.63 27.15 -1.49
C PRO A 177 2.29 27.81 -1.85
N VAL A 178 1.29 26.99 -2.18
CA VAL A 178 0.01 27.47 -2.73
C VAL A 178 -0.79 28.28 -1.71
N ASP A 179 -0.68 27.95 -0.44
CA ASP A 179 -1.34 28.68 0.67
C ASP A 179 -0.56 29.91 1.14
N GLY A 180 0.62 30.19 0.57
CA GLY A 180 1.49 31.30 0.96
C GLY A 180 2.23 31.08 2.28
N GLU A 181 2.14 29.89 2.87
CA GLU A 181 2.70 29.61 4.18
C GLU A 181 3.96 28.74 4.08
N HIS A 182 5.10 29.37 4.30
CA HIS A 182 6.42 28.79 4.01
C HIS A 182 6.89 27.76 5.04
N PHE A 183 7.79 26.87 4.60
CA PHE A 183 8.60 26.05 5.51
C PHE A 183 9.39 26.98 6.45
N ASP A 184 9.29 26.77 7.76
CA ASP A 184 10.02 27.52 8.78
C ASP A 184 11.51 27.14 8.86
N LEU A 185 12.28 27.52 7.83
CA LEU A 185 13.73 27.28 7.74
C LEU A 185 14.50 27.90 8.91
N ALA A 186 14.09 29.10 9.33
CA ALA A 186 14.73 29.83 10.41
C ALA A 186 14.64 29.05 11.73
N ARG A 187 13.49 28.39 11.98
CA ARG A 187 13.33 27.60 13.19
C ARG A 187 14.14 26.30 13.16
N LEU A 188 14.27 25.65 12.00
CA LEU A 188 15.19 24.51 11.85
C LEU A 188 16.65 24.92 12.11
N ALA A 189 17.11 26.01 11.49
CA ALA A 189 18.47 26.52 11.68
C ALA A 189 18.77 26.83 13.15
N HIS A 190 17.82 27.43 13.86
CA HIS A 190 17.93 27.70 15.29
C HIS A 190 18.16 26.43 16.13
N HIS A 191 17.48 25.32 15.81
CA HIS A 191 17.75 24.04 16.47
C HIS A 191 19.11 23.47 16.08
N GLY A 192 19.52 23.62 14.81
CA GLY A 192 20.87 23.26 14.36
C GLY A 192 21.98 24.07 15.05
N ASP A 193 21.74 25.34 15.39
CA ASP A 193 22.69 26.19 16.12
C ASP A 193 22.78 25.77 17.60
N LYS A 194 21.66 25.33 18.19
CA LYS A 194 21.62 24.78 19.55
C LYS A 194 22.26 23.40 19.68
N GLY A 195 22.33 22.65 18.58
CA GLY A 195 22.82 21.29 18.52
C GLY A 195 21.68 20.27 18.47
N VAL A 196 21.58 19.56 17.35
CA VAL A 196 20.65 18.44 17.16
C VAL A 196 21.36 17.13 17.49
N LEU A 197 20.82 16.37 18.44
CA LEU A 197 21.37 15.07 18.83
C LEU A 197 21.23 14.05 17.69
N CYS A 198 20.01 13.90 17.16
CA CYS A 198 19.74 12.94 16.10
C CYS A 198 18.71 13.50 15.12
N LEU A 199 18.91 13.22 13.83
CA LEU A 199 17.94 13.50 12.77
C LEU A 199 17.33 12.19 12.26
N PHE A 200 16.00 12.10 12.33
CA PHE A 200 15.20 11.09 11.64
C PHE A 200 14.55 11.74 10.42
N SER A 201 14.92 11.33 9.20
CA SER A 201 14.54 12.07 7.99
C SER A 201 13.94 11.21 6.87
N ASP A 202 12.88 11.73 6.23
CA ASP A 202 12.20 11.16 5.05
C ASP A 202 13.16 10.86 3.90
N SER A 203 13.13 9.61 3.45
CA SER A 203 14.04 9.07 2.44
C SER A 203 13.36 8.77 1.11
N THR A 204 12.05 8.97 0.98
CA THR A 204 11.22 8.47 -0.14
C THR A 204 11.79 8.76 -1.53
N ASN A 205 12.33 9.95 -1.73
CA ASN A 205 12.93 10.38 -3.00
C ASN A 205 14.46 10.54 -2.95
N ALA A 206 15.15 9.85 -2.03
CA ALA A 206 16.61 9.92 -1.90
C ALA A 206 17.36 9.51 -3.18
N GLU A 207 16.75 8.73 -4.06
CA GLU A 207 17.35 8.34 -5.35
C GLU A 207 17.24 9.42 -6.44
N VAL A 208 16.41 10.45 -6.22
CA VAL A 208 16.13 11.48 -7.22
C VAL A 208 17.08 12.68 -7.02
N PRO A 209 17.89 13.05 -8.02
CA PRO A 209 18.79 14.20 -7.92
C PRO A 209 18.04 15.54 -8.04
N GLY A 210 18.69 16.62 -7.61
CA GLY A 210 18.16 17.98 -7.73
C GLY A 210 17.19 18.37 -6.61
N PHE A 211 16.38 19.40 -6.87
CA PHE A 211 15.32 19.89 -5.98
C PHE A 211 13.96 19.40 -6.45
N CYS A 212 13.09 19.09 -5.50
CA CYS A 212 11.68 18.83 -5.78
C CYS A 212 11.01 20.15 -6.25
N PRO A 213 10.32 20.17 -7.40
CA PRO A 213 9.65 21.39 -7.85
C PRO A 213 8.57 21.88 -6.86
N PRO A 214 8.29 23.20 -6.86
CA PRO A 214 7.18 23.73 -6.08
C PRO A 214 5.84 23.18 -6.60
N GLU A 215 4.85 23.09 -5.72
CA GLU A 215 3.51 22.59 -6.02
C GLU A 215 2.87 23.41 -7.14
N ARG A 216 3.08 24.73 -7.14
CA ARG A 216 2.59 25.65 -8.17
C ARG A 216 3.14 25.39 -9.58
N SER A 217 4.25 24.63 -9.71
CA SER A 217 4.84 24.29 -11.02
C SER A 217 3.90 23.48 -11.92
N VAL A 218 2.91 22.78 -11.35
CA VAL A 218 1.95 22.00 -12.14
C VAL A 218 0.86 22.87 -12.80
N PHE A 219 0.65 24.09 -12.29
CA PHE A 219 -0.46 24.95 -12.65
C PHE A 219 -0.52 25.25 -14.16
N PRO A 220 0.60 25.63 -14.84
CA PRO A 220 0.55 25.97 -16.26
C PRO A 220 0.14 24.80 -17.16
N ASN A 221 0.60 23.58 -16.85
CA ASN A 221 0.26 22.40 -17.63
C ASN A 221 -1.18 21.95 -17.38
N LEU A 222 -1.65 21.99 -16.13
CA LEU A 222 -3.06 21.74 -15.82
C LEU A 222 -3.96 22.75 -16.55
N ASP A 223 -3.63 24.05 -16.51
CA ASP A 223 -4.38 25.09 -17.22
C ASP A 223 -4.44 24.81 -18.72
N ARG A 224 -3.30 24.51 -19.34
CA ARG A 224 -3.21 24.15 -20.77
C ARG A 224 -4.18 23.01 -21.11
N HIS A 225 -4.10 21.89 -20.39
CA HIS A 225 -4.95 20.74 -20.69
C HIS A 225 -6.44 21.01 -20.43
N ILE A 226 -6.78 21.77 -19.39
CA ILE A 226 -8.17 22.13 -19.06
C ILE A 226 -8.74 23.13 -20.08
N ALA A 227 -7.94 24.10 -20.51
CA ALA A 227 -8.33 25.12 -21.47
C ALA A 227 -8.53 24.55 -22.88
N GLU A 228 -7.64 23.64 -23.31
CA GLU A 228 -7.69 23.00 -24.64
C GLU A 228 -8.81 21.95 -24.79
N ALA A 229 -9.32 21.38 -23.69
CA ALA A 229 -10.26 20.25 -23.76
C ALA A 229 -11.66 20.62 -24.27
N GLU A 230 -12.02 20.26 -25.51
CA GLU A 230 -13.31 20.60 -26.13
C GLU A 230 -14.54 20.03 -25.40
N GLY A 231 -14.40 18.82 -24.83
CA GLY A 231 -15.45 18.15 -24.06
C GLY A 231 -15.32 18.31 -22.54
N ARG A 232 -15.78 17.29 -21.81
CA ARG A 232 -15.66 17.24 -20.36
C ARG A 232 -14.20 17.03 -19.97
N VAL A 233 -13.81 17.66 -18.87
CA VAL A 233 -12.54 17.36 -18.20
C VAL A 233 -12.81 16.46 -17.01
N ILE A 234 -12.06 15.39 -16.87
CA ILE A 234 -12.09 14.50 -15.71
C ILE A 234 -10.71 14.54 -15.07
N VAL A 235 -10.61 15.00 -13.82
CA VAL A 235 -9.33 15.04 -13.09
C VAL A 235 -9.37 14.05 -11.95
N THR A 236 -8.35 13.21 -11.85
CA THR A 236 -8.11 12.39 -10.66
C THR A 236 -6.83 12.81 -9.94
N THR A 237 -6.91 12.85 -8.62
CA THR A 237 -5.81 13.15 -7.70
C THR A 237 -6.14 12.58 -6.31
N PHE A 238 -5.17 12.62 -5.40
CA PHE A 238 -5.41 12.32 -3.99
C PHE A 238 -6.32 13.37 -3.38
N ALA A 239 -7.38 12.93 -2.68
CA ALA A 239 -8.31 13.83 -2.00
C ALA A 239 -7.62 14.69 -0.93
N SER A 240 -6.58 14.15 -0.28
CA SER A 240 -5.76 14.86 0.70
C SER A 240 -4.86 15.95 0.12
N SER A 241 -4.68 16.00 -1.21
CA SER A 241 -3.83 17.01 -1.85
C SER A 241 -4.57 18.35 -1.98
N ILE A 242 -4.79 19.01 -0.84
CA ILE A 242 -5.61 20.22 -0.72
C ILE A 242 -5.14 21.31 -1.67
N HIS A 243 -3.83 21.57 -1.72
CA HIS A 243 -3.26 22.59 -2.61
C HIS A 243 -3.51 22.27 -4.09
N ARG A 244 -3.35 21.00 -4.50
CA ARG A 244 -3.65 20.56 -5.87
C ARG A 244 -5.12 20.72 -6.21
N VAL A 245 -6.00 20.31 -5.30
CA VAL A 245 -7.45 20.43 -5.47
C VAL A 245 -7.84 21.91 -5.58
N SER A 246 -7.31 22.78 -4.72
CA SER A 246 -7.54 24.23 -4.78
C SER A 246 -7.14 24.80 -6.14
N MET A 247 -5.96 24.44 -6.67
CA MET A 247 -5.54 24.86 -8.01
C MET A 247 -6.47 24.34 -9.11
N ILE A 248 -6.94 23.09 -9.02
CA ILE A 248 -7.90 22.54 -10.00
C ILE A 248 -9.24 23.30 -9.96
N LEU A 249 -9.73 23.67 -8.77
CA LEU A 249 -10.95 24.47 -8.61
C LEU A 249 -10.79 25.90 -9.14
N GLU A 250 -9.63 26.52 -8.91
CA GLU A 250 -9.27 27.81 -9.50
C GLU A 250 -9.28 27.74 -11.03
N LEU A 251 -8.67 26.71 -11.60
CA LEU A 251 -8.64 26.48 -13.05
C LEU A 251 -10.03 26.18 -13.62
N ALA A 252 -10.87 25.46 -12.88
CA ALA A 252 -12.27 25.23 -13.27
C ALA A 252 -13.02 26.57 -13.38
N LEU A 253 -12.91 27.41 -12.35
CA LEU A 253 -13.53 28.74 -12.33
C LEU A 253 -13.00 29.62 -13.48
N LYS A 254 -11.68 29.69 -13.65
CA LYS A 254 -11.01 30.43 -14.73
C LYS A 254 -11.52 30.04 -16.12
N ASN A 255 -11.76 28.75 -16.34
CA ASN A 255 -12.18 28.19 -17.62
C ASN A 255 -13.71 28.06 -17.77
N GLY A 256 -14.49 28.66 -16.85
CA GLY A 256 -15.96 28.64 -16.91
C GLY A 256 -16.57 27.24 -16.73
N ARG A 257 -15.88 26.34 -16.03
CA ARG A 257 -16.33 24.95 -15.80
C ARG A 257 -16.98 24.81 -14.43
N LYS A 258 -18.14 24.15 -14.40
CA LYS A 258 -18.81 23.64 -13.22
C LYS A 258 -18.22 22.32 -12.78
N VAL A 259 -18.12 22.13 -11.46
CA VAL A 259 -17.40 21.00 -10.86
C VAL A 259 -18.37 19.99 -10.27
N GLY A 260 -18.32 18.75 -10.77
CA GLY A 260 -18.93 17.58 -10.14
C GLY A 260 -17.91 16.81 -9.32
N LEU A 261 -18.16 16.64 -8.02
CA LEU A 261 -17.29 15.85 -7.14
C LEU A 261 -17.74 14.39 -7.08
N LEU A 262 -16.80 13.45 -7.25
CA LEU A 262 -17.06 12.01 -7.10
C LEU A 262 -16.09 11.34 -6.14
N GLY A 263 -16.64 10.47 -5.30
CA GLY A 263 -15.91 9.74 -4.26
C GLY A 263 -16.11 10.36 -2.89
N ARG A 264 -16.43 9.51 -1.90
CA ARG A 264 -16.73 9.93 -0.52
C ARG A 264 -15.57 10.71 0.11
N SER A 265 -14.34 10.22 -0.07
CA SER A 265 -13.15 10.89 0.44
C SER A 265 -12.97 12.30 -0.14
N MET A 266 -13.13 12.47 -1.46
CA MET A 266 -13.05 13.78 -2.12
C MET A 266 -14.08 14.77 -1.57
N LEU A 267 -15.34 14.34 -1.43
CA LEU A 267 -16.41 15.15 -0.85
C LEU A 267 -16.11 15.56 0.60
N ASN A 268 -15.75 14.61 1.44
CA ASN A 268 -15.52 14.83 2.87
C ASN A 268 -14.32 15.74 3.12
N VAL A 269 -13.21 15.52 2.40
CA VAL A 269 -11.98 16.31 2.58
C VAL A 269 -12.17 17.73 2.08
N ILE A 270 -12.80 17.93 0.92
CA ILE A 270 -13.11 19.29 0.42
C ILE A 270 -14.02 20.02 1.40
N ALA A 271 -15.07 19.39 1.92
CA ALA A 271 -15.97 20.01 2.88
C ALA A 271 -15.22 20.50 4.13
N LYS A 272 -14.39 19.62 4.73
CA LYS A 272 -13.57 19.96 5.91
C LYS A 272 -12.53 21.04 5.61
N ALA A 273 -11.87 20.97 4.46
CA ALA A 273 -10.88 21.98 4.06
C ALA A 273 -11.52 23.36 3.86
N ARG A 274 -12.73 23.43 3.31
CA ARG A 274 -13.51 24.67 3.17
C ARG A 274 -13.96 25.21 4.53
N GLU A 275 -14.50 24.35 5.39
CA GLU A 275 -14.94 24.71 6.75
C GLU A 275 -13.79 25.30 7.60
N LEU A 276 -12.61 24.69 7.54
CA LEU A 276 -11.45 25.12 8.33
C LEU A 276 -10.69 26.31 7.71
N GLY A 277 -11.00 26.68 6.46
CA GLY A 277 -10.40 27.81 5.75
C GLY A 277 -9.18 27.50 4.89
N TYR A 278 -8.81 26.22 4.70
CA TYR A 278 -7.68 25.81 3.83
C TYR A 278 -8.01 25.84 2.34
N MET A 279 -9.31 25.91 1.99
CA MET A 279 -9.76 25.93 0.61
C MET A 279 -10.85 26.97 0.42
N ARG A 280 -10.71 27.79 -0.62
CA ARG A 280 -11.72 28.78 -1.02
C ARG A 280 -12.25 28.41 -2.39
N ALA A 281 -13.56 28.21 -2.47
CA ALA A 281 -14.29 27.98 -3.70
C ALA A 281 -15.73 28.46 -3.52
N PRO A 282 -16.32 29.17 -4.50
CA PRO A 282 -17.69 29.63 -4.40
C PRO A 282 -18.66 28.44 -4.56
N ASP A 283 -19.79 28.44 -3.84
CA ASP A 283 -20.73 27.30 -3.86
C ASP A 283 -21.31 27.03 -5.26
N GLU A 284 -21.54 28.09 -6.03
CA GLU A 284 -22.03 28.01 -7.41
C GLU A 284 -21.07 27.30 -8.38
N LEU A 285 -19.81 27.07 -7.98
CA LEU A 285 -18.86 26.27 -8.75
C LEU A 285 -19.28 24.79 -8.74
N PHE A 286 -19.88 24.32 -7.66
CA PHE A 286 -20.19 22.91 -7.48
C PHE A 286 -21.59 22.58 -7.99
N VAL A 287 -21.70 21.45 -8.70
CA VAL A 287 -22.97 20.92 -9.20
C VAL A 287 -23.17 19.52 -8.61
N PRO A 288 -24.35 19.23 -8.02
CA PRO A 288 -24.67 17.88 -7.56
C PRO A 288 -24.51 16.86 -8.68
N ILE A 289 -23.89 15.72 -8.39
CA ILE A 289 -23.56 14.72 -9.43
C ILE A 289 -24.78 14.24 -10.22
N LYS A 290 -25.98 14.24 -9.62
CA LYS A 290 -27.24 13.90 -10.29
C LYS A 290 -27.62 14.90 -11.39
N GLN A 291 -27.20 16.15 -11.27
CA GLN A 291 -27.50 17.24 -12.20
C GLN A 291 -26.39 17.46 -13.23
N ILE A 292 -25.21 16.85 -13.04
CA ILE A 292 -24.05 17.10 -13.90
C ILE A 292 -24.29 16.76 -15.37
N ASN A 293 -25.16 15.79 -15.64
CA ASN A 293 -25.51 15.38 -17.01
C ASN A 293 -26.35 16.44 -17.77
N HIS A 294 -26.85 17.46 -17.07
CA HIS A 294 -27.54 18.61 -17.69
C HIS A 294 -26.61 19.79 -17.97
N VAL A 295 -25.37 19.74 -17.49
CA VAL A 295 -24.35 20.75 -17.80
C VAL A 295 -23.73 20.44 -19.16
N PRO A 296 -23.53 21.43 -20.05
CA PRO A 296 -22.82 21.21 -21.31
C PRO A 296 -21.43 20.59 -21.09
N ASP A 297 -21.01 19.72 -22.01
CA ASP A 297 -19.76 18.96 -21.84
C ASP A 297 -18.55 19.88 -21.66
N ARG A 298 -18.44 20.95 -22.47
CA ARG A 298 -17.37 21.96 -22.39
C ARG A 298 -17.34 22.72 -21.07
N GLU A 299 -18.48 22.83 -20.39
CA GLU A 299 -18.62 23.49 -19.10
C GLU A 299 -18.47 22.52 -17.93
N THR A 300 -18.19 21.24 -18.17
CA THR A 300 -18.14 20.22 -17.12
C THR A 300 -16.70 19.86 -16.74
N LEU A 301 -16.39 19.90 -15.45
CA LEU A 301 -15.21 19.28 -14.84
C LEU A 301 -15.65 18.27 -13.77
N LEU A 302 -15.18 17.02 -13.86
CA LEU A 302 -15.38 16.01 -12.83
C LEU A 302 -14.09 15.84 -12.04
N LEU A 303 -14.13 16.06 -10.72
CA LEU A 303 -13.00 15.86 -9.83
C LEU A 303 -13.26 14.64 -8.94
N MET A 304 -12.34 13.66 -8.97
CA MET A 304 -12.61 12.35 -8.36
C MET A 304 -11.40 11.61 -7.81
N THR A 305 -11.68 10.64 -6.94
CA THR A 305 -10.69 9.63 -6.48
C THR A 305 -10.45 8.53 -7.53
N GLY A 306 -9.43 7.69 -7.31
CA GLY A 306 -9.10 6.55 -8.17
C GLY A 306 -7.78 6.71 -8.92
N SER A 307 -6.93 7.62 -8.48
CA SER A 307 -5.62 7.89 -9.09
C SER A 307 -4.63 6.73 -8.97
N GLN A 308 -4.88 5.75 -8.07
CA GLN A 308 -4.04 4.58 -7.86
C GLN A 308 -4.65 3.29 -8.45
N GLY A 309 -5.72 3.40 -9.24
CA GLY A 309 -6.39 2.24 -9.83
C GLY A 309 -7.12 1.38 -8.80
N GLU A 310 -7.49 1.95 -7.65
CA GLU A 310 -8.15 1.22 -6.56
C GLU A 310 -9.50 0.66 -7.08
N PRO A 311 -9.78 -0.65 -6.94
CA PRO A 311 -10.90 -1.28 -7.64
C PRO A 311 -12.27 -0.63 -7.41
N LEU A 312 -12.51 -0.14 -6.19
CA LEU A 312 -13.78 0.47 -5.77
C LEU A 312 -13.85 2.00 -5.97
N ALA A 313 -12.75 2.64 -6.36
CA ALA A 313 -12.73 4.09 -6.56
C ALA A 313 -13.55 4.53 -7.78
N ALA A 314 -13.91 5.81 -7.80
CA ALA A 314 -14.81 6.37 -8.81
C ALA A 314 -14.27 6.16 -10.24
N LEU A 315 -13.02 6.55 -10.49
CA LEU A 315 -12.42 6.42 -11.83
C LEU A 315 -12.30 4.97 -12.29
N SER A 316 -11.88 4.05 -11.41
CA SER A 316 -11.76 2.63 -11.73
C SER A 316 -13.10 2.02 -12.14
N ARG A 317 -14.18 2.35 -11.43
CA ARG A 317 -15.55 1.93 -11.80
C ARG A 317 -16.02 2.54 -13.12
N ILE A 318 -15.69 3.81 -13.36
CA ILE A 318 -15.97 4.48 -14.64
C ILE A 318 -15.24 3.78 -15.79
N SER A 319 -13.96 3.40 -15.61
CA SER A 319 -13.16 2.69 -16.61
C SER A 319 -13.72 1.32 -16.99
N ARG A 320 -14.49 0.69 -16.10
CA ARG A 320 -15.18 -0.60 -16.36
C ARG A 320 -16.63 -0.44 -16.81
N GLY A 321 -17.14 0.79 -16.93
CA GLY A 321 -18.54 1.06 -17.25
C GLY A 321 -19.54 0.74 -16.13
N GLU A 322 -19.05 0.57 -14.89
CA GLU A 322 -19.83 0.15 -13.71
C GLU A 322 -20.34 1.34 -12.86
N HIS A 323 -20.02 2.58 -13.24
CA HIS A 323 -20.45 3.75 -12.50
C HIS A 323 -21.87 4.17 -12.91
N PRO A 324 -22.82 4.32 -11.97
CA PRO A 324 -24.24 4.47 -12.31
C PRO A 324 -24.58 5.78 -13.03
N GLN A 325 -23.80 6.84 -12.80
CA GLN A 325 -24.14 8.20 -13.26
C GLN A 325 -23.20 8.76 -14.33
N VAL A 326 -22.02 8.16 -14.50
CA VAL A 326 -20.96 8.69 -15.37
C VAL A 326 -20.44 7.56 -16.23
N LYS A 327 -20.51 7.77 -17.54
CA LYS A 327 -19.89 6.91 -18.56
C LYS A 327 -18.87 7.73 -19.32
N VAL A 328 -17.78 7.10 -19.73
CA VAL A 328 -16.76 7.74 -20.57
C VAL A 328 -17.34 8.07 -21.94
N LYS A 329 -17.02 9.25 -22.45
CA LYS A 329 -17.30 9.69 -23.82
C LYS A 329 -15.97 9.81 -24.57
N SER A 330 -15.99 9.64 -25.89
CA SER A 330 -14.81 9.85 -26.73
C SER A 330 -14.30 11.30 -26.75
N SER A 331 -15.15 12.25 -26.38
CA SER A 331 -14.79 13.67 -26.21
C SER A 331 -14.18 14.02 -24.85
N ASP A 332 -14.10 13.06 -23.92
CA ASP A 332 -13.56 13.32 -22.59
C ASP A 332 -12.03 13.48 -22.62
N THR A 333 -11.53 14.45 -21.86
CA THR A 333 -10.11 14.55 -21.49
C THR A 333 -9.95 14.15 -20.03
N ILE A 334 -9.17 13.09 -19.76
CA ILE A 334 -8.96 12.53 -18.43
C ILE A 334 -7.52 12.80 -17.99
N ILE A 335 -7.35 13.51 -16.88
CA ILE A 335 -6.06 13.96 -16.35
C ILE A 335 -5.73 13.19 -15.07
N PHE A 336 -4.63 12.44 -15.08
CA PHE A 336 -4.05 11.79 -13.91
C PHE A 336 -3.07 12.74 -13.22
N SER A 337 -3.58 13.61 -12.35
CA SER A 337 -2.77 14.55 -11.54
C SER A 337 -2.13 13.84 -10.33
N ALA A 338 -1.57 12.66 -10.55
CA ALA A 338 -0.92 11.82 -9.54
C ALA A 338 0.12 10.91 -10.19
N SER A 339 1.10 10.44 -9.42
CA SER A 339 1.98 9.35 -9.82
C SER A 339 1.54 8.02 -9.20
N PRO A 340 1.71 6.87 -9.88
CA PRO A 340 1.52 5.57 -9.26
C PRO A 340 2.47 5.38 -8.08
N ILE A 341 1.94 5.00 -6.93
CA ILE A 341 2.70 4.54 -5.77
C ILE A 341 3.30 3.15 -6.13
N PRO A 342 4.55 2.84 -5.72
CA PRO A 342 5.09 1.48 -5.85
C PRO A 342 4.08 0.41 -5.38
N GLY A 343 3.89 -0.63 -6.18
CA GLY A 343 2.86 -1.66 -5.98
C GLY A 343 1.55 -1.42 -6.73
N ASN A 344 1.16 -0.16 -6.98
CA ASN A 344 -0.09 0.17 -7.67
C ASN A 344 0.08 0.40 -9.19
N THR A 345 1.31 0.29 -9.71
CA THR A 345 1.63 0.63 -11.11
C THR A 345 0.77 -0.16 -12.10
N ILE A 346 0.57 -1.46 -11.89
CA ILE A 346 -0.23 -2.31 -12.77
C ILE A 346 -1.70 -1.87 -12.77
N SER A 347 -2.27 -1.62 -11.59
CA SER A 347 -3.66 -1.17 -11.43
C SER A 347 -3.92 0.17 -12.12
N VAL A 348 -2.99 1.12 -12.01
CA VAL A 348 -3.09 2.43 -12.69
C VAL A 348 -3.02 2.27 -14.20
N VAL A 349 -2.02 1.54 -14.73
CA VAL A 349 -1.84 1.33 -16.17
C VAL A 349 -3.07 0.63 -16.78
N ASN A 350 -3.58 -0.42 -16.14
CA ASN A 350 -4.79 -1.10 -16.60
C ASN A 350 -6.02 -0.16 -16.63
N THR A 351 -6.09 0.80 -15.71
CA THR A 351 -7.18 1.79 -15.69
C THR A 351 -7.02 2.77 -16.85
N ILE A 352 -5.80 3.26 -17.09
CA ILE A 352 -5.47 4.13 -18.23
C ILE A 352 -5.82 3.44 -19.56
N ASP A 353 -5.38 2.20 -19.76
CA ASP A 353 -5.64 1.44 -20.98
C ASP A 353 -7.14 1.28 -21.25
N ARG A 354 -7.94 0.96 -20.22
CA ARG A 354 -9.39 0.87 -20.35
C ARG A 354 -10.02 2.20 -20.77
N LEU A 355 -9.59 3.30 -20.17
CA LEU A 355 -10.10 4.63 -20.51
C LEU A 355 -9.76 5.02 -21.95
N MET A 356 -8.55 4.69 -22.42
CA MET A 356 -8.14 4.89 -23.80
C MET A 356 -8.91 3.99 -24.77
N MET A 357 -9.15 2.72 -24.43
CA MET A 357 -9.97 1.80 -25.23
C MET A 357 -11.43 2.28 -25.35
N LEU A 358 -11.94 3.04 -24.37
CA LEU A 358 -13.24 3.71 -24.43
C LEU A 358 -13.22 5.00 -25.27
N GLY A 359 -12.07 5.38 -25.83
CA GLY A 359 -11.89 6.49 -26.75
C GLY A 359 -11.58 7.84 -26.11
N ALA A 360 -11.35 7.90 -24.79
CA ALA A 360 -11.01 9.16 -24.12
C ALA A 360 -9.55 9.57 -24.36
N LYS A 361 -9.29 10.89 -24.37
CA LYS A 361 -7.94 11.43 -24.32
C LYS A 361 -7.42 11.35 -22.89
N VAL A 362 -6.39 10.55 -22.63
CA VAL A 362 -5.82 10.40 -21.27
C VAL A 362 -4.46 11.11 -21.18
N VAL A 363 -4.33 12.02 -20.22
CA VAL A 363 -3.11 12.77 -19.91
C VAL A 363 -2.52 12.23 -18.61
N TYR A 364 -1.32 11.68 -18.67
CA TYR A 364 -0.66 11.01 -17.54
C TYR A 364 0.86 10.99 -17.72
N GLY A 365 1.58 10.73 -16.62
CA GLY A 365 3.04 10.54 -16.64
C GLY A 365 3.85 11.78 -16.31
N LYS A 366 5.12 11.56 -15.93
CA LYS A 366 6.03 12.60 -15.42
C LYS A 366 6.31 13.71 -16.45
N GLY A 367 6.30 13.39 -17.74
CA GLY A 367 6.62 14.34 -18.81
C GLY A 367 5.56 15.43 -19.03
N GLU A 368 4.32 15.22 -18.58
CA GLU A 368 3.23 16.20 -18.74
C GLU A 368 3.28 17.34 -17.70
N GLY A 369 4.08 17.19 -16.65
CA GLY A 369 4.22 18.22 -15.60
C GLY A 369 2.91 18.56 -14.89
N ILE A 370 1.99 17.60 -14.79
CA ILE A 370 0.69 17.73 -14.09
C ILE A 370 0.74 17.19 -12.64
N HIS A 371 1.91 16.72 -12.21
CA HIS A 371 2.14 16.24 -10.87
C HIS A 371 3.57 16.49 -10.43
N VAL A 372 3.72 16.84 -9.15
CA VAL A 372 4.98 16.86 -8.41
C VAL A 372 4.81 16.08 -7.11
N SER A 373 5.92 15.51 -6.62
CA SER A 373 5.95 14.74 -5.38
C SER A 373 5.76 15.63 -4.15
N GLY A 374 5.24 15.06 -3.07
CA GLY A 374 5.25 15.68 -1.75
C GLY A 374 6.60 15.58 -1.03
N HIS A 375 7.51 14.71 -1.49
CA HIS A 375 8.76 14.39 -0.82
C HIS A 375 9.97 15.03 -1.51
N GLY A 376 10.90 15.55 -0.72
CA GLY A 376 12.11 16.25 -1.16
C GLY A 376 13.09 15.34 -1.91
N PHE A 377 13.81 15.91 -2.87
CA PHE A 377 14.86 15.24 -3.62
C PHE A 377 16.20 15.38 -2.90
N GLN A 378 17.30 14.90 -3.49
CA GLN A 378 18.62 14.91 -2.85
C GLN A 378 19.07 16.30 -2.36
N GLU A 379 18.79 17.38 -3.09
CA GLU A 379 19.20 18.72 -2.64
C GLU A 379 18.31 19.26 -1.52
N ASP A 380 17.03 18.86 -1.47
CA ASP A 380 16.17 19.12 -0.31
C ASP A 380 16.72 18.41 0.93
N GLN A 381 17.11 17.14 0.81
CA GLN A 381 17.70 16.36 1.90
C GLN A 381 19.01 16.98 2.41
N LYS A 382 19.88 17.43 1.51
CA LYS A 382 21.11 18.15 1.87
C LYS A 382 20.80 19.46 2.59
N LEU A 383 19.79 20.21 2.16
CA LEU A 383 19.38 21.43 2.85
C LEU A 383 18.89 21.14 4.27
N MET A 384 18.09 20.08 4.48
CA MET A 384 17.68 19.63 5.81
C MET A 384 18.89 19.30 6.69
N LEU A 385 19.85 18.52 6.17
CA LEU A 385 21.09 18.16 6.87
C LEU A 385 21.94 19.40 7.20
N ALA A 386 22.06 20.35 6.27
CA ALA A 386 22.83 21.59 6.47
C ALA A 386 22.20 22.53 7.52
N LEU A 387 20.87 22.57 7.60
CA LEU A 387 20.13 23.35 8.59
C LEU A 387 20.22 22.72 9.98
N THR A 388 20.08 21.40 10.07
CA THR A 388 19.98 20.68 11.35
C THR A 388 21.34 20.29 11.94
N ARG A 389 22.36 20.04 11.11
CA ARG A 389 23.73 19.63 11.51
C ARG A 389 23.72 18.59 12.63
N PRO A 390 23.10 17.42 12.41
CA PRO A 390 22.85 16.47 13.48
C PRO A 390 24.14 15.72 13.87
N LYS A 391 24.27 15.39 15.17
CA LYS A 391 25.36 14.53 15.66
C LYS A 391 25.19 13.08 15.15
N PHE A 392 23.97 12.57 15.16
CA PHE A 392 23.60 11.25 14.67
C PHE A 392 22.51 11.30 13.59
N PHE A 393 22.47 10.31 12.70
CA PHE A 393 21.53 10.30 11.59
C PHE A 393 20.87 8.94 11.40
N VAL A 394 19.55 8.95 11.20
CA VAL A 394 18.75 7.75 10.91
C VAL A 394 17.82 8.07 9.73
N PRO A 395 18.09 7.58 8.52
CA PRO A 395 17.13 7.67 7.43
C PRO A 395 15.88 6.84 7.75
N VAL A 396 14.70 7.42 7.54
CA VAL A 396 13.38 6.78 7.73
C VAL A 396 12.46 7.05 6.56
N HIS A 397 11.27 6.44 6.56
CA HIS A 397 10.25 6.56 5.51
C HIS A 397 10.81 6.27 4.11
N GLY A 398 10.94 4.98 3.79
CA GLY A 398 11.49 4.55 2.50
C GLY A 398 11.83 3.06 2.41
N GLU A 399 11.90 2.57 1.18
CA GLU A 399 12.45 1.24 0.87
C GLU A 399 13.95 1.17 1.18
N HIS A 400 14.50 -0.03 1.38
CA HIS A 400 15.91 -0.21 1.78
C HIS A 400 16.91 0.58 0.91
N ARG A 401 16.74 0.56 -0.42
CA ARG A 401 17.59 1.33 -1.36
C ARG A 401 17.55 2.83 -1.11
N MET A 402 16.40 3.36 -0.71
CA MET A 402 16.18 4.77 -0.41
C MET A 402 16.90 5.14 0.88
N LEU A 403 16.79 4.30 1.93
CA LEU A 403 17.48 4.49 3.20
C LEU A 403 19.00 4.50 3.02
N VAL A 404 19.54 3.53 2.28
CA VAL A 404 20.97 3.45 1.95
C VAL A 404 21.43 4.68 1.18
N ARG A 405 20.61 5.16 0.22
CA ARG A 405 20.96 6.34 -0.57
C ARG A 405 20.96 7.61 0.29
N HIS A 406 19.99 7.75 1.19
CA HIS A 406 19.91 8.89 2.08
C HIS A 406 21.05 8.91 3.12
N ALA A 407 21.43 7.75 3.67
CA ALA A 407 22.64 7.59 4.50
C ALA A 407 23.90 8.10 3.78
N ARG A 408 24.09 7.73 2.51
CA ARG A 408 25.21 8.23 1.69
C ARG A 408 25.17 9.75 1.49
N THR A 409 23.98 10.34 1.33
CA THR A 409 23.82 11.80 1.32
C THR A 409 24.28 12.41 2.64
N GLY A 410 23.88 11.83 3.78
CA GLY A 410 24.35 12.21 5.13
C GLY A 410 25.88 12.17 5.25
N HIS A 411 26.52 11.07 4.81
CA HIS A 411 27.97 10.94 4.84
C HIS A 411 28.66 12.00 3.98
N SER A 412 28.13 12.27 2.79
CA SER A 412 28.68 13.32 1.91
C SER A 412 28.56 14.74 2.48
N MET A 413 27.62 14.94 3.41
CA MET A 413 27.40 16.20 4.13
C MET A 413 28.18 16.28 5.46
N GLY A 414 28.98 15.25 5.79
CA GLY A 414 29.89 15.25 6.94
C GLY A 414 29.39 14.52 8.18
N VAL A 415 28.25 13.81 8.12
CA VAL A 415 27.86 12.91 9.22
C VAL A 415 28.75 11.65 9.18
N PRO A 416 29.46 11.29 10.28
CA PRO A 416 30.30 10.09 10.30
C PRO A 416 29.48 8.81 10.03
N GLU A 417 30.10 7.81 9.39
CA GLU A 417 29.42 6.54 9.11
C GLU A 417 29.02 5.82 10.40
N ASP A 418 29.90 5.84 11.42
CA ASP A 418 29.64 5.26 12.75
C ASP A 418 28.52 5.99 13.52
N ASN A 419 28.13 7.18 13.06
CA ASN A 419 27.04 7.98 13.64
C ASN A 419 25.71 7.81 12.88
N THR A 420 25.68 6.92 11.87
CA THR A 420 24.51 6.69 11.02
C THR A 420 24.00 5.26 11.16
N LEU A 421 22.69 5.09 11.37
CA LEU A 421 22.07 3.77 11.44
C LEU A 421 21.02 3.56 10.35
N ILE A 422 21.15 2.47 9.60
CA ILE A 422 20.08 1.90 8.78
C ILE A 422 19.43 0.78 9.60
N ILE A 423 18.11 0.90 9.77
CA ILE A 423 17.32 0.11 10.73
C ILE A 423 16.13 -0.55 10.05
N ASP A 424 15.64 -1.62 10.65
CA ASP A 424 14.42 -2.33 10.26
C ASP A 424 13.23 -1.97 11.19
N ASN A 425 12.00 -2.27 10.78
CA ASN A 425 10.85 -2.17 11.68
C ASN A 425 11.05 -3.11 12.89
N GLY A 426 10.95 -2.58 14.11
CA GLY A 426 11.19 -3.28 15.37
C GLY A 426 12.61 -3.12 15.93
N ASP A 427 13.56 -2.63 15.13
CA ASP A 427 14.87 -2.23 15.67
C ASP A 427 14.70 -1.11 16.69
N VAL A 428 15.51 -1.15 17.75
CA VAL A 428 15.51 -0.15 18.81
C VAL A 428 16.78 0.67 18.69
N VAL A 429 16.63 1.95 18.40
CA VAL A 429 17.73 2.93 18.38
C VAL A 429 17.91 3.50 19.78
N GLU A 430 18.99 3.13 20.46
CA GLU A 430 19.39 3.70 21.75
C GLU A 430 20.29 4.91 21.54
N LEU A 431 19.87 6.04 22.10
CA LEU A 431 20.55 7.32 22.07
C LEU A 431 20.94 7.76 23.49
N THR A 432 22.21 8.02 23.69
CA THR A 432 22.72 8.83 24.80
C THR A 432 23.24 10.15 24.26
N GLU A 433 23.69 11.06 25.12
CA GLU A 433 24.34 12.30 24.68
C GLU A 433 25.50 12.05 23.70
N ASP A 434 26.21 10.92 23.85
CA ASP A 434 27.47 10.62 23.16
C ASP A 434 27.48 9.35 22.31
N SER A 435 26.40 8.57 22.27
CA SER A 435 26.37 7.34 21.49
C SER A 435 25.03 7.08 20.82
N ILE A 436 25.10 6.45 19.65
CA ILE A 436 23.97 5.82 18.97
C ILE A 436 24.30 4.33 18.80
N ARG A 437 23.35 3.44 19.11
CA ARG A 437 23.49 2.00 18.84
C ARG A 437 22.14 1.33 18.62
N LYS A 438 22.18 0.16 18.00
CA LYS A 438 21.03 -0.76 17.99
C LYS A 438 21.07 -1.63 19.23
N SER A 439 19.96 -1.73 19.94
CA SER A 439 19.78 -2.65 21.08
C SER A 439 18.92 -3.86 20.68
N ASP A 440 18.54 -4.67 21.66
CA ASP A 440 17.62 -5.78 21.45
C ASP A 440 16.31 -5.28 20.80
N PRO A 441 15.88 -5.89 19.69
CA PRO A 441 14.70 -5.45 18.95
C PRO A 441 13.41 -5.81 19.72
N VAL A 442 12.33 -5.10 19.39
CA VAL A 442 10.98 -5.45 19.83
C VAL A 442 10.26 -6.25 18.75
N LYS A 443 9.16 -6.91 19.13
CA LYS A 443 8.30 -7.57 18.15
C LYS A 443 7.67 -6.52 17.22
N ALA A 444 7.93 -6.67 15.92
CA ALA A 444 7.32 -5.91 14.85
C ALA A 444 6.92 -6.85 13.69
N GLY A 445 6.08 -6.35 12.79
CA GLY A 445 5.48 -7.15 11.72
C GLY A 445 4.26 -6.45 11.14
N ILE A 446 3.34 -7.24 10.58
CA ILE A 446 2.11 -6.71 9.97
C ILE A 446 0.87 -7.37 10.58
N GLU A 447 -0.17 -6.57 10.75
CA GLU A 447 -1.54 -7.02 11.00
C GLU A 447 -2.36 -6.78 9.73
N LEU A 448 -3.00 -7.84 9.20
CA LEU A 448 -3.83 -7.77 8.00
C LEU A 448 -5.28 -7.59 8.41
N LEU A 449 -5.94 -6.52 7.96
CA LEU A 449 -7.31 -6.21 8.34
C LEU A 449 -8.29 -6.44 7.17
N ASP A 450 -9.33 -7.22 7.44
CA ASP A 450 -10.54 -7.30 6.60
C ASP A 450 -11.61 -6.37 7.19
N GLN A 451 -11.80 -5.21 6.55
CA GLN A 451 -12.75 -4.19 6.99
C GLN A 451 -14.20 -4.68 6.92
N SER A 452 -14.51 -5.66 6.06
CA SER A 452 -15.87 -6.19 5.97
C SER A 452 -16.28 -7.01 7.20
N ARG A 453 -15.30 -7.51 7.95
CA ARG A 453 -15.52 -8.41 9.10
C ARG A 453 -14.93 -7.90 10.41
N ASN A 454 -14.33 -6.71 10.43
CA ASN A 454 -13.60 -6.15 11.58
C ASN A 454 -12.65 -7.18 12.22
N GLY A 455 -11.99 -8.00 11.39
CA GLY A 455 -11.16 -9.12 11.85
C GLY A 455 -9.75 -9.07 11.30
N ILE A 456 -8.79 -9.48 12.12
CA ILE A 456 -7.41 -9.72 11.69
C ILE A 456 -7.39 -11.01 10.87
N VAL A 457 -6.87 -10.93 9.64
CA VAL A 457 -6.66 -12.07 8.76
C VAL A 457 -5.36 -12.74 9.17
N ASP A 458 -5.46 -13.95 9.71
CA ASP A 458 -4.30 -14.76 10.06
C ASP A 458 -3.48 -15.14 8.82
N ALA A 459 -2.15 -15.22 8.97
CA ALA A 459 -1.25 -15.58 7.88
C ALA A 459 -1.59 -16.94 7.24
N ARG A 460 -2.09 -17.90 8.04
CA ARG A 460 -2.58 -19.19 7.53
C ARG A 460 -3.80 -19.02 6.63
N VAL A 461 -4.77 -18.20 7.04
CA VAL A 461 -5.96 -17.92 6.23
C VAL A 461 -5.57 -17.26 4.92
N LEU A 462 -4.62 -16.31 4.95
CA LEU A 462 -4.12 -15.71 3.71
C LEU A 462 -3.46 -16.75 2.80
N LYS A 463 -2.62 -17.62 3.35
CA LYS A 463 -1.98 -18.70 2.59
C LYS A 463 -3.01 -19.66 1.98
N GLU A 464 -4.06 -20.02 2.72
CA GLU A 464 -5.16 -20.83 2.21
C GLU A 464 -5.90 -20.12 1.06
N ARG A 465 -6.14 -18.81 1.16
CA ARG A 465 -6.73 -18.01 0.06
C ARG A 465 -5.83 -17.97 -1.18
N GLN A 466 -4.52 -17.84 -1.01
CA GLN A 466 -3.54 -17.88 -2.11
C GLN A 466 -3.53 -19.25 -2.78
N GLN A 467 -3.44 -20.34 -2.00
CA GLN A 467 -3.49 -21.70 -2.55
C GLN A 467 -4.79 -21.95 -3.33
N LEU A 468 -5.93 -21.48 -2.82
CA LEU A 468 -7.22 -21.59 -3.50
C LEU A 468 -7.26 -20.81 -4.82
N ALA A 469 -6.61 -19.64 -4.88
CA ALA A 469 -6.54 -18.81 -6.08
C ALA A 469 -5.57 -19.39 -7.13
N GLU A 470 -4.45 -19.98 -6.69
CA GLU A 470 -3.40 -20.52 -7.57
C GLU A 470 -3.72 -21.92 -8.08
N ASP A 471 -4.09 -22.84 -7.19
CA ASP A 471 -4.21 -24.28 -7.50
C ASP A 471 -5.63 -24.84 -7.38
N GLY A 472 -6.56 -24.08 -6.79
CA GLY A 472 -7.93 -24.52 -6.54
C GLY A 472 -8.08 -25.48 -5.35
N ILE A 473 -9.21 -26.19 -5.30
CA ILE A 473 -9.58 -27.09 -4.21
C ILE A 473 -10.09 -28.43 -4.73
N VAL A 474 -9.69 -29.50 -4.03
CA VAL A 474 -10.22 -30.86 -4.18
C VAL A 474 -10.95 -31.23 -2.89
N THR A 475 -12.25 -31.50 -2.99
CA THR A 475 -13.04 -32.02 -1.86
C THR A 475 -13.30 -33.50 -2.04
N ILE A 476 -13.03 -34.28 -1.00
CA ILE A 476 -13.21 -35.73 -0.98
C ILE A 476 -14.24 -36.07 0.10
N LEU A 477 -15.23 -36.88 -0.25
CA LEU A 477 -16.14 -37.50 0.70
C LEU A 477 -15.91 -39.02 0.69
N ALA A 478 -15.49 -39.58 1.82
CA ALA A 478 -15.21 -41.01 1.96
C ALA A 478 -16.08 -41.59 3.08
N ALA A 479 -16.78 -42.70 2.81
CA ALA A 479 -17.50 -43.43 3.84
C ALA A 479 -16.66 -44.62 4.32
N ILE A 480 -16.28 -44.62 5.60
CA ILE A 480 -15.37 -45.60 6.19
C ILE A 480 -15.99 -46.15 7.48
N SER A 481 -16.07 -47.47 7.61
CA SER A 481 -16.57 -48.13 8.80
C SER A 481 -15.55 -48.13 9.95
N THR A 482 -16.04 -48.25 11.19
CA THR A 482 -15.19 -48.32 12.38
C THR A 482 -14.30 -49.57 12.45
N ASP A 483 -14.52 -50.58 11.61
CA ASP A 483 -13.63 -51.75 11.46
C ASP A 483 -12.55 -51.57 10.39
N GLY A 484 -12.48 -50.39 9.75
CA GLY A 484 -11.38 -50.03 8.84
C GLY A 484 -11.61 -50.38 7.39
N ALA A 485 -12.87 -50.49 6.98
CA ALA A 485 -13.24 -50.75 5.60
C ALA A 485 -13.90 -49.53 4.96
N MET A 486 -13.61 -49.31 3.67
CA MET A 486 -14.38 -48.35 2.88
C MET A 486 -15.74 -48.99 2.54
N VAL A 487 -16.84 -48.29 2.80
CA VAL A 487 -18.22 -48.82 2.64
C VAL A 487 -18.97 -48.23 1.45
N ALA A 488 -18.41 -47.20 0.82
CA ALA A 488 -18.90 -46.62 -0.44
C ALA A 488 -17.74 -46.05 -1.25
N PRO A 489 -17.88 -45.90 -2.59
CA PRO A 489 -16.86 -45.24 -3.40
C PRO A 489 -16.67 -43.78 -2.95
N PRO A 490 -15.42 -43.28 -2.92
CA PRO A 490 -15.19 -41.89 -2.56
C PRO A 490 -15.74 -40.95 -3.64
N ARG A 491 -16.36 -39.85 -3.22
CA ARG A 491 -16.76 -38.77 -4.13
C ARG A 491 -15.69 -37.70 -4.13
N VAL A 492 -15.22 -37.35 -5.33
CA VAL A 492 -14.19 -36.31 -5.52
C VAL A 492 -14.80 -35.18 -6.33
N ASN A 493 -14.65 -33.95 -5.82
CA ASN A 493 -15.10 -32.74 -6.50
C ASN A 493 -13.92 -31.78 -6.63
N LEU A 494 -13.73 -31.23 -7.84
CA LEU A 494 -12.64 -30.31 -8.15
C LEU A 494 -13.23 -28.96 -8.50
N ARG A 495 -12.68 -27.89 -7.93
CA ARG A 495 -13.06 -26.51 -8.23
C ARG A 495 -11.80 -25.68 -8.40
N GLY A 496 -11.65 -25.00 -9.55
CA GLY A 496 -10.48 -24.19 -9.85
C GLY A 496 -9.19 -24.97 -10.11
N VAL A 497 -9.22 -26.31 -10.02
CA VAL A 497 -8.03 -27.15 -10.26
C VAL A 497 -7.86 -27.39 -11.75
N VAL A 498 -6.76 -26.90 -12.32
CA VAL A 498 -6.38 -27.22 -13.69
C VAL A 498 -5.68 -28.57 -13.69
N THR A 499 -6.26 -29.56 -14.39
CA THR A 499 -5.71 -30.93 -14.41
C THR A 499 -5.97 -31.62 -15.74
N THR A 500 -5.02 -32.45 -16.16
CA THR A 500 -5.17 -33.38 -17.30
C THR A 500 -5.81 -34.71 -16.88
N ALA A 501 -5.94 -34.96 -15.57
CA ALA A 501 -6.64 -36.13 -15.06
C ALA A 501 -8.15 -35.92 -15.16
N ASP A 502 -8.84 -36.84 -15.84
CA ASP A 502 -10.30 -36.86 -15.83
C ASP A 502 -10.85 -37.20 -14.43
N ALA A 503 -12.13 -36.93 -14.22
CA ALA A 503 -12.79 -37.18 -12.93
C ALA A 503 -12.69 -38.66 -12.51
N ARG A 504 -12.62 -39.59 -13.46
CA ARG A 504 -12.51 -41.03 -13.20
C ARG A 504 -11.13 -41.39 -12.63
N LYS A 505 -10.06 -40.86 -13.21
CA LYS A 505 -8.68 -41.06 -12.76
C LYS A 505 -8.47 -40.49 -11.36
N MET A 506 -9.05 -39.32 -11.08
CA MET A 506 -9.03 -38.72 -9.74
C MET A 506 -9.75 -39.59 -8.71
N SER A 507 -10.95 -40.09 -9.03
CA SER A 507 -11.66 -41.03 -8.14
C SER A 507 -10.85 -42.31 -7.88
N LEU A 508 -10.19 -42.86 -8.91
CA LEU A 508 -9.35 -44.06 -8.77
C LEU A 508 -8.14 -43.80 -7.86
N TRP A 509 -7.46 -42.67 -8.02
CA TRP A 509 -6.33 -42.29 -7.17
C TRP A 509 -6.75 -42.12 -5.72
N THR A 510 -7.87 -41.44 -5.49
CA THR A 510 -8.43 -41.28 -4.14
C THR A 510 -8.82 -42.63 -3.54
N GLU A 511 -9.44 -43.51 -4.32
CA GLU A 511 -9.80 -44.87 -3.87
C GLU A 511 -8.56 -45.66 -3.43
N ARG A 512 -7.50 -45.65 -4.27
CA ARG A 512 -6.23 -46.33 -3.99
C ARG A 512 -5.52 -45.74 -2.77
N GLU A 513 -5.58 -44.43 -2.59
CA GLU A 513 -4.95 -43.77 -1.44
C GLU A 513 -5.68 -44.10 -0.15
N ILE A 514 -7.02 -44.04 -0.14
CA ILE A 514 -7.82 -44.42 1.04
C ILE A 514 -7.54 -45.88 1.40
N LYS A 515 -7.57 -46.81 0.44
CA LYS A 515 -7.23 -48.22 0.68
C LYS A 515 -5.83 -48.37 1.28
N TRP A 516 -4.84 -47.67 0.72
CA TRP A 516 -3.48 -47.71 1.23
C TRP A 516 -3.38 -47.21 2.67
N VAL A 517 -4.06 -46.11 3.02
CA VAL A 517 -4.11 -45.60 4.40
C VAL A 517 -4.76 -46.62 5.34
N LEU A 518 -5.88 -47.23 4.93
CA LEU A 518 -6.56 -48.26 5.72
C LEU A 518 -5.70 -49.52 5.91
N GLU A 519 -4.95 -49.94 4.89
CA GLU A 519 -4.07 -51.13 5.00
C GLU A 519 -2.82 -50.86 5.83
N ASN A 520 -2.21 -49.67 5.71
CA ASN A 520 -0.85 -49.40 6.20
C ASN A 520 -0.79 -48.51 7.44
N ARG A 521 -1.87 -47.78 7.77
CA ARG A 521 -1.92 -46.83 8.88
C ARG A 521 -3.06 -47.07 9.87
N TRP A 522 -4.07 -47.88 9.51
CA TRP A 522 -5.25 -48.09 10.37
C TRP A 522 -4.93 -48.52 11.80
N LYS A 523 -3.97 -49.44 11.99
CA LYS A 523 -3.55 -49.88 13.34
C LYS A 523 -2.96 -48.76 14.20
N GLN A 524 -2.37 -47.73 13.58
CA GLN A 524 -1.81 -46.57 14.29
C GLN A 524 -2.87 -45.51 14.57
N LEU A 525 -3.91 -45.48 13.73
CA LEU A 525 -5.03 -44.54 13.79
C LEU A 525 -6.21 -45.08 14.62
N THR A 526 -6.09 -46.27 15.20
CA THR A 526 -7.12 -46.89 16.03
C THR A 526 -6.59 -47.27 17.40
N ARG A 527 -7.40 -47.07 18.44
CA ARG A 527 -7.12 -47.50 19.81
C ARG A 527 -8.17 -48.51 20.26
N SER A 528 -7.72 -49.65 20.73
CA SER A 528 -8.60 -50.69 21.27
C SER A 528 -9.02 -50.31 22.69
N THR A 529 -10.28 -49.90 22.86
CA THR A 529 -10.92 -49.76 24.17
C THR A 529 -11.67 -51.06 24.46
N GLY A 530 -11.37 -51.72 25.58
CA GLY A 530 -11.72 -53.12 25.87
C GLY A 530 -13.21 -53.46 26.05
N GLY A 531 -14.11 -53.06 25.15
CA GLY A 531 -15.50 -53.52 25.15
C GLY A 531 -16.49 -52.78 24.26
N LYS A 532 -16.10 -51.72 23.53
CA LYS A 532 -16.94 -51.07 22.50
C LYS A 532 -16.08 -50.72 21.28
N ALA A 533 -16.73 -50.45 20.15
CA ALA A 533 -16.10 -50.17 18.86
C ALA A 533 -14.80 -49.36 19.00
N PRO A 534 -13.74 -49.70 18.23
CA PRO A 534 -12.44 -49.06 18.37
C PRO A 534 -12.57 -47.55 18.24
N ASP A 535 -11.82 -46.83 19.06
CA ASP A 535 -11.74 -45.37 18.96
C ASP A 535 -10.83 -45.03 17.78
N VAL A 536 -11.37 -44.33 16.79
CA VAL A 536 -10.70 -44.04 15.51
C VAL A 536 -10.31 -42.56 15.46
N ASP A 537 -9.04 -42.29 15.18
CA ASP A 537 -8.56 -40.95 14.86
C ASP A 537 -8.95 -40.56 13.43
N TRP A 538 -10.21 -40.13 13.27
CA TRP A 538 -10.74 -39.71 11.97
C TRP A 538 -9.99 -38.50 11.38
N MET A 539 -9.49 -37.60 12.22
CA MET A 539 -8.66 -36.47 11.77
C MET A 539 -7.31 -36.95 11.23
N GLY A 540 -6.71 -37.96 11.86
CA GLY A 540 -5.52 -38.63 11.36
C GLY A 540 -5.76 -39.35 10.03
N VAL A 541 -6.90 -40.05 9.88
CA VAL A 541 -7.30 -40.67 8.60
C VAL A 541 -7.43 -39.61 7.50
N GLN A 542 -8.14 -38.51 7.75
CA GLN A 542 -8.29 -37.41 6.79
C GLN A 542 -6.92 -36.86 6.37
N ARG A 543 -6.04 -36.58 7.34
CA ARG A 543 -4.70 -36.04 7.09
C ARG A 543 -3.82 -36.98 6.26
N GLU A 544 -3.80 -38.27 6.55
CA GLU A 544 -3.00 -39.23 5.78
C GLU A 544 -3.49 -39.32 4.33
N VAL A 545 -4.81 -39.30 4.12
CA VAL A 545 -5.41 -39.28 2.76
C VAL A 545 -5.05 -37.98 2.02
N GLU A 546 -5.17 -36.83 2.67
CA GLU A 546 -4.81 -35.52 2.10
C GLU A 546 -3.33 -35.46 1.72
N VAL A 547 -2.42 -35.89 2.61
CA VAL A 547 -0.97 -35.90 2.36
C VAL A 547 -0.61 -36.86 1.22
N GLY A 548 -1.20 -38.05 1.21
CA GLY A 548 -0.95 -39.06 0.19
C GLY A 548 -1.38 -38.60 -1.20
N LEU A 549 -2.62 -38.11 -1.30
CA LEU A 549 -3.15 -37.60 -2.56
C LEU A 549 -2.41 -36.35 -3.02
N GLY A 550 -2.08 -35.43 -2.10
CA GLY A 550 -1.32 -34.22 -2.41
C GLY A 550 0.07 -34.54 -2.98
N ARG A 551 0.77 -35.52 -2.40
CA ARG A 551 2.07 -36.00 -2.96
C ARG A 551 1.91 -36.56 -4.37
N ARG A 552 0.83 -37.28 -4.63
CA ARG A 552 0.57 -37.85 -5.96
C ARG A 552 0.24 -36.77 -6.98
N MET A 553 -0.63 -35.82 -6.64
CA MET A 553 -0.96 -34.68 -7.51
C MET A 553 0.26 -33.83 -7.83
N ARG A 554 1.11 -33.54 -6.85
CA ARG A 554 2.37 -32.82 -7.08
C ARG A 554 3.30 -33.55 -8.04
N ARG A 555 3.41 -34.89 -7.90
CA ARG A 555 4.29 -35.71 -8.74
C ARG A 555 3.77 -35.88 -10.16
N GLU A 556 2.48 -36.16 -10.32
CA GLU A 556 1.89 -36.54 -11.61
C GLU A 556 1.30 -35.35 -12.39
N LEU A 557 0.84 -34.31 -11.68
CA LEU A 557 0.12 -33.18 -12.27
C LEU A 557 0.81 -31.83 -12.03
N GLN A 558 1.87 -31.78 -11.20
CA GLN A 558 2.59 -30.55 -10.87
C GLN A 558 1.70 -29.44 -10.28
N VAL A 559 0.62 -29.81 -9.60
CA VAL A 559 -0.30 -28.91 -8.89
C VAL A 559 -0.33 -29.23 -7.40
N GLU A 560 -0.60 -28.22 -6.57
CA GLU A 560 -0.73 -28.35 -5.11
C GLU A 560 -2.08 -27.82 -4.59
N PRO A 561 -3.23 -28.33 -5.07
CA PRO A 561 -4.52 -27.82 -4.63
C PRO A 561 -4.74 -28.02 -3.13
N LEU A 562 -5.59 -27.19 -2.54
CA LEU A 562 -6.09 -27.44 -1.20
C LEU A 562 -6.92 -28.74 -1.24
N ILE A 563 -6.53 -29.77 -0.49
CA ILE A 563 -7.28 -31.03 -0.41
C ILE A 563 -8.03 -31.05 0.91
N LEU A 564 -9.35 -31.21 0.84
CA LEU A 564 -10.23 -31.34 2.00
C LEU A 564 -10.87 -32.73 1.99
N CYS A 565 -10.45 -33.60 2.90
CA CYS A 565 -11.03 -34.92 3.07
C CYS A 565 -12.07 -34.93 4.19
N LEU A 566 -13.30 -35.30 3.86
CA LEU A 566 -14.40 -35.51 4.79
C LEU A 566 -14.66 -37.01 4.90
N VAL A 567 -14.41 -37.56 6.08
CA VAL A 567 -14.72 -38.96 6.38
C VAL A 567 -16.08 -39.03 7.07
N GLN A 568 -16.98 -39.84 6.52
CA GLN A 568 -18.26 -40.20 7.11
C GLN A 568 -18.11 -41.57 7.80
N PRO A 569 -18.10 -41.64 9.14
CA PRO A 569 -18.02 -42.91 9.85
C PRO A 569 -19.26 -43.76 9.62
N ALA A 570 -19.06 -45.05 9.36
CA ALA A 570 -20.13 -46.05 9.32
C ALA A 570 -19.98 -47.06 10.48
N PRO A 571 -21.08 -47.68 10.96
CA PRO A 571 -20.99 -48.72 11.97
C PRO A 571 -20.15 -49.92 11.51
N ALA A 572 -19.49 -50.59 12.45
CA ALA A 572 -18.83 -51.87 12.19
C ALA A 572 -19.82 -52.90 11.62
N GLY A 573 -19.36 -53.74 10.69
CA GLY A 573 -20.22 -54.72 10.00
C GLY A 573 -21.08 -54.14 8.87
N THR A 574 -20.92 -52.84 8.56
CA THR A 574 -21.47 -52.28 7.31
C THR A 574 -20.82 -52.99 6.11
N PRO A 575 -21.59 -53.40 5.08
CA PRO A 575 -21.03 -54.11 3.93
C PRO A 575 -19.87 -53.37 3.28
N VAL A 576 -18.74 -54.06 3.14
CA VAL A 576 -17.52 -53.51 2.52
C VAL A 576 -17.77 -53.21 1.05
N TYR A 577 -17.40 -52.01 0.64
CA TYR A 577 -17.42 -51.63 -0.77
C TYR A 577 -16.31 -52.38 -1.52
N LYS A 578 -16.71 -53.19 -2.50
CA LYS A 578 -15.79 -53.82 -3.45
C LYS A 578 -15.48 -52.81 -4.56
N GLY A 579 -14.22 -52.36 -4.58
CA GLY A 579 -13.78 -51.25 -5.39
C GLY A 579 -13.65 -51.55 -6.88
N ARG A 580 -13.63 -50.50 -7.69
CA ARG A 580 -13.26 -50.62 -9.12
C ARG A 580 -11.73 -50.66 -9.28
N ALA A 581 -10.97 -50.10 -8.35
CA ALA A 581 -9.51 -50.11 -8.38
C ALA A 581 -8.88 -51.51 -8.26
N ASP A 582 -9.64 -52.50 -7.80
CA ASP A 582 -9.20 -53.89 -7.65
C ASP A 582 -9.11 -54.65 -9.00
N SER A 583 -9.48 -53.98 -10.11
CA SER A 583 -9.53 -54.55 -11.47
C SER A 583 -8.43 -54.03 -12.43
N GLU A 584 -7.56 -53.10 -12.00
CA GLU A 584 -6.41 -52.61 -12.79
C GLU A 584 -5.12 -52.62 -11.95
N PRO A 585 -3.95 -52.98 -12.53
CA PRO A 585 -2.68 -53.10 -11.80
C PRO A 585 -2.19 -51.76 -11.19
N ASP A 586 -1.43 -51.85 -10.08
CA ASP A 586 -0.92 -50.72 -9.30
C ASP A 586 0.58 -50.48 -9.54
N ASP A 587 0.95 -49.40 -10.24
CA ASP A 587 2.34 -49.09 -10.64
C ASP A 587 3.18 -48.37 -9.56
N ARG A 588 2.83 -48.51 -8.27
CA ARG A 588 3.60 -47.87 -7.18
C ARG A 588 4.88 -48.66 -6.87
N PRO A 589 6.06 -48.02 -6.75
CA PRO A 589 7.25 -48.70 -6.27
C PRO A 589 7.12 -49.07 -4.79
N ALA A 590 7.44 -50.32 -4.44
CA ALA A 590 7.33 -50.86 -3.09
C ALA A 590 8.20 -50.07 -2.08
N PRO A 591 7.74 -49.91 -0.82
CA PRO A 591 8.52 -49.23 0.21
C PRO A 591 9.77 -50.05 0.56
N ARG A 592 10.94 -49.39 0.58
CA ARG A 592 12.20 -50.01 1.01
C ARG A 592 12.12 -50.34 2.51
N GLY A 593 11.92 -51.61 2.84
CA GLY A 593 12.04 -52.13 4.20
C GLY A 593 13.48 -52.06 4.71
N ARG A 594 13.69 -51.45 5.88
CA ARG A 594 14.90 -51.65 6.69
C ARG A 594 14.88 -53.08 7.23
N GLY A 595 15.73 -53.94 6.69
CA GLY A 595 15.91 -55.31 7.17
C GLY A 595 17.37 -55.76 7.10
N GLY A 596 17.96 -55.97 8.27
CA GLY A 596 18.87 -57.09 8.56
C GLY A 596 20.22 -57.18 7.82
N ARG A 597 21.28 -56.77 8.53
CA ARG A 597 22.66 -57.24 8.31
C ARG A 597 22.75 -58.75 8.57
N GLN A 598 23.19 -59.52 7.58
CA GLN A 598 23.91 -60.82 7.60
C GLN A 598 23.92 -61.28 6.14
N GLY A 599 24.99 -61.68 5.46
CA GLY A 599 26.36 -62.01 5.78
C GLY A 599 26.81 -62.97 4.65
N GLY A 600 27.90 -62.66 3.95
CA GLY A 600 28.64 -63.64 3.14
C GLY A 600 28.54 -63.51 1.61
N GLY A 601 29.71 -63.40 0.97
CA GLY A 601 29.99 -64.19 -0.24
C GLY A 601 30.20 -63.49 -1.58
N ARG A 602 31.41 -62.94 -1.77
CA ARG A 602 32.34 -63.14 -2.92
C ARG A 602 31.89 -63.01 -4.39
N HIS A 603 32.72 -62.24 -5.12
CA HIS A 603 33.16 -62.33 -6.53
C HIS A 603 32.09 -62.20 -7.62
N GLY A 604 32.31 -61.53 -8.76
CA GLY A 604 33.49 -60.89 -9.36
C GLY A 604 33.14 -60.41 -10.78
N SER A 605 34.01 -59.56 -11.33
CA SER A 605 34.25 -59.25 -12.76
C SER A 605 33.04 -59.03 -13.69
N GLY A 606 32.88 -57.82 -14.22
CA GLY A 606 33.40 -57.47 -15.56
C GLY A 606 32.23 -57.51 -16.57
N ASN A 607 32.22 -56.85 -17.71
CA ASN A 607 33.15 -56.02 -18.44
C ASN A 607 32.36 -55.44 -19.64
N HIS A 608 32.65 -54.19 -20.04
CA HIS A 608 32.53 -53.61 -21.40
C HIS A 608 31.14 -53.62 -22.08
N GLY A 609 30.67 -52.59 -22.77
CA GLY A 609 31.29 -51.67 -23.75
C GLY A 609 30.16 -51.45 -24.78
N GLY A 610 29.74 -50.22 -25.07
CA GLY A 610 30.33 -49.39 -26.12
C GLY A 610 29.60 -49.58 -27.46
N GLY A 611 29.04 -48.53 -28.04
CA GLY A 611 28.54 -48.59 -29.41
C GLY A 611 27.57 -47.49 -29.85
N ARG A 612 28.09 -46.49 -30.57
CA ARG A 612 27.39 -45.50 -31.42
C ARG A 612 26.66 -46.24 -32.57
N ASN A 613 25.70 -45.71 -33.35
CA ASN A 613 25.70 -44.48 -34.16
C ASN A 613 24.45 -44.49 -35.09
N ARG A 614 23.92 -43.30 -35.48
CA ARG A 614 23.30 -42.92 -36.80
C ARG A 614 22.01 -43.65 -37.26
N ASP A 615 21.10 -43.12 -38.08
CA ASP A 615 20.98 -41.89 -38.89
C ASP A 615 19.51 -41.73 -39.37
N ALA A 616 19.14 -40.48 -39.73
CA ALA A 616 18.34 -40.01 -40.88
C ALA A 616 16.84 -40.36 -41.16
N GLY A 617 16.09 -39.29 -41.56
CA GLY A 617 15.00 -39.31 -42.58
C GLY A 617 13.67 -38.68 -42.10
N ARG A 618 13.36 -37.39 -42.36
CA ARG A 618 12.79 -36.71 -43.56
C ARG A 618 11.24 -36.58 -43.62
N ASN A 619 10.80 -35.37 -44.00
CA ASN A 619 9.50 -34.92 -44.58
C ASN A 619 8.28 -34.81 -43.64
N ARG A 620 7.27 -33.94 -43.84
CA ARG A 620 6.98 -32.62 -44.49
C ARG A 620 5.45 -32.44 -44.29
N GLU A 621 4.97 -31.19 -44.14
CA GLU A 621 3.57 -30.72 -44.40
C GLU A 621 2.46 -31.28 -43.48
N ALA A 622 1.33 -30.61 -43.15
CA ALA A 622 0.70 -29.34 -43.51
C ALA A 622 -0.28 -28.91 -42.39
N THR A 623 -0.59 -27.61 -42.34
CA THR A 623 -1.67 -26.97 -41.56
C THR A 623 -3.05 -27.23 -42.18
N PRO A 624 -4.16 -27.05 -41.42
CA PRO A 624 -5.32 -26.41 -42.05
C PRO A 624 -5.91 -25.27 -41.20
N ALA A 625 -6.22 -24.18 -41.91
CA ALA A 625 -7.16 -23.15 -41.51
C ALA A 625 -8.60 -23.53 -41.93
N ARG A 626 -9.62 -23.06 -41.21
CA ARG A 626 -11.01 -23.07 -41.68
C ARG A 626 -11.70 -21.74 -41.38
N VAL A 627 -12.23 -21.16 -42.45
CA VAL A 627 -13.15 -20.02 -42.53
C VAL A 627 -14.56 -20.57 -42.76
N ILE A 628 -15.60 -20.00 -42.13
CA ILE A 628 -16.98 -20.00 -42.63
C ILE A 628 -17.62 -18.64 -42.32
N THR A 629 -18.23 -18.05 -43.35
CA THR A 629 -19.00 -16.79 -43.38
C THR A 629 -20.50 -17.05 -43.59
N THR A 630 -21.31 -15.99 -43.38
CA THR A 630 -22.69 -15.68 -43.86
C THR A 630 -23.87 -16.04 -42.94
N THR A 631 -24.96 -15.27 -42.71
CA THR A 631 -25.38 -13.82 -42.75
C THR A 631 -26.78 -13.74 -42.02
N PRO A 632 -27.65 -12.68 -42.07
CA PRO A 632 -28.28 -12.09 -40.88
C PRO A 632 -29.82 -12.29 -40.75
N GLY A 633 -30.40 -11.84 -39.63
CA GLY A 633 -31.85 -11.76 -39.42
C GLY A 633 -32.27 -10.46 -38.72
N ALA A 634 -33.26 -9.77 -39.30
CA ALA A 634 -33.86 -8.51 -38.85
C ALA A 634 -35.29 -8.73 -38.28
N GLY A 635 -35.76 -7.77 -37.48
CA GLY A 635 -37.16 -7.58 -37.03
C GLY A 635 -37.18 -6.72 -35.75
N ALA A 636 -37.43 -5.41 -35.77
CA ALA A 636 -38.62 -4.60 -36.10
C ALA A 636 -39.72 -4.53 -35.00
N ALA A 637 -39.80 -3.33 -34.38
CA ALA A 637 -40.99 -2.53 -34.03
C ALA A 637 -41.81 -2.95 -32.77
N ALA A 638 -42.51 -2.11 -32.00
CA ALA A 638 -43.14 -0.77 -32.13
C ALA A 638 -43.41 -0.24 -30.68
N ALA A 639 -43.35 1.04 -30.27
CA ALA A 639 -44.18 2.24 -30.56
C ALA A 639 -45.07 2.69 -29.36
N ALA A 640 -45.42 4.00 -29.37
CA ALA A 640 -46.39 4.79 -28.58
C ALA A 640 -45.86 5.51 -27.30
N ALA A 641 -45.67 6.85 -27.26
CA ALA A 641 -46.62 8.00 -27.32
C ALA A 641 -47.36 8.21 -25.98
N ALA A 642 -47.62 9.41 -25.41
CA ALA A 642 -47.65 10.80 -25.87
C ALA A 642 -47.72 11.80 -24.68
N ALA A 643 -47.47 13.10 -24.98
CA ALA A 643 -48.13 14.33 -24.47
C ALA A 643 -47.98 14.77 -22.99
N ALA A 644 -48.06 16.04 -22.57
CA ALA A 644 -47.95 17.41 -23.13
C ALA A 644 -48.16 18.42 -21.95
N ALA A 645 -47.85 19.72 -22.18
CA ALA A 645 -48.23 20.96 -21.44
C ALA A 645 -47.07 21.66 -20.67
N LYS A 646 -46.56 22.83 -21.09
CA LYS A 646 -47.06 24.23 -20.91
C LYS A 646 -47.30 24.55 -19.42
N SER A 647 -46.74 25.56 -18.76
CA SER A 647 -46.55 26.99 -19.13
C SER A 647 -45.71 27.73 -18.06
N ALA A 648 -45.05 28.82 -18.45
CA ALA A 648 -44.50 29.91 -17.60
C ALA A 648 -45.66 30.70 -16.90
N PRO A 649 -45.47 31.73 -16.04
CA PRO A 649 -44.35 32.69 -15.98
C PRO A 649 -43.84 33.13 -14.58
N ALA A 650 -42.72 33.88 -14.58
CA ALA A 650 -42.28 34.77 -13.50
C ALA A 650 -43.24 35.96 -13.31
N PRO A 651 -43.12 36.77 -12.24
CA PRO A 651 -42.29 37.99 -12.37
C PRO A 651 -41.63 38.55 -11.08
N THR A 652 -40.56 39.35 -11.28
CA THR A 652 -40.18 40.65 -10.64
C THR A 652 -39.99 40.76 -9.10
N ALA A 653 -39.14 41.60 -8.50
CA ALA A 653 -38.06 42.54 -8.87
C ALA A 653 -37.51 43.18 -7.56
N ALA A 654 -36.40 43.93 -7.68
CA ALA A 654 -35.83 44.93 -6.73
C ALA A 654 -34.81 44.39 -5.68
N ALA A 655 -33.67 45.02 -5.36
CA ALA A 655 -33.14 46.35 -5.66
C ALA A 655 -31.58 46.41 -5.53
N THR A 656 -30.97 47.17 -6.44
CA THR A 656 -29.80 48.08 -6.35
C THR A 656 -28.88 48.11 -5.11
N SER A 657 -27.55 48.05 -5.34
CA SER A 657 -26.62 49.19 -5.16
C SER A 657 -25.21 48.88 -5.72
N ALA A 658 -24.56 49.89 -6.30
CA ALA A 658 -23.21 49.88 -6.88
C ALA A 658 -22.40 51.08 -6.27
N PRO A 659 -21.16 51.41 -6.70
CA PRO A 659 -19.93 51.03 -5.99
C PRO A 659 -19.02 52.24 -5.63
N ALA A 660 -17.93 51.99 -4.89
CA ALA A 660 -16.78 52.88 -4.72
C ALA A 660 -15.57 52.04 -4.25
N LYS A 661 -14.29 52.32 -4.53
CA LYS A 661 -13.51 53.19 -5.43
C LYS A 661 -12.06 52.70 -5.25
N ASP A 662 -11.28 52.57 -6.33
CA ASP A 662 -9.82 52.41 -6.28
C ASP A 662 -9.12 53.69 -5.77
N PRO A 663 -7.82 53.60 -5.42
CA PRO A 663 -6.86 54.19 -6.34
C PRO A 663 -5.54 53.40 -6.55
N ALA A 664 -4.96 53.65 -7.72
CA ALA A 664 -3.73 53.11 -8.28
C ALA A 664 -2.47 53.98 -7.93
N PRO A 665 -1.24 53.61 -8.37
CA PRO A 665 0.03 53.89 -7.69
C PRO A 665 0.92 55.00 -8.30
N VAL A 666 2.04 55.32 -7.62
CA VAL A 666 3.17 56.19 -8.04
C VAL A 666 4.46 55.40 -7.69
N GLY A 667 5.40 55.03 -8.58
CA GLY A 667 6.45 55.81 -9.30
C GLY A 667 7.62 56.23 -8.37
N ALA A 668 8.93 56.26 -8.69
CA ALA A 668 9.86 55.72 -9.69
C ALA A 668 11.32 56.11 -9.27
N ALA A 669 12.32 55.39 -9.81
CA ALA A 669 13.67 55.84 -10.27
C ALA A 669 14.91 56.03 -9.34
N SER A 670 16.04 55.37 -9.74
CA SER A 670 17.35 55.91 -10.20
C SER A 670 18.58 55.13 -9.66
N ALA A 671 19.43 54.53 -10.53
CA ALA A 671 20.76 54.99 -11.06
C ALA A 671 21.95 54.73 -10.07
N ALA A 672 23.21 54.40 -10.40
CA ALA A 672 24.03 54.07 -11.58
C ALA A 672 25.45 53.60 -11.09
N SER A 673 26.35 53.29 -12.06
CA SER A 673 27.85 53.13 -12.02
C SER A 673 28.37 51.69 -12.24
N THR A 674 28.88 51.31 -13.43
CA THR A 674 30.16 51.58 -14.13
C THR A 674 31.43 50.99 -13.48
N ALA A 675 32.03 49.98 -14.12
CA ALA A 675 33.48 49.89 -14.35
C ALA A 675 33.83 48.76 -15.36
N THR A 676 34.44 49.17 -16.47
CA THR A 676 35.17 48.38 -17.47
C THR A 676 36.65 48.23 -17.06
N VAL A 677 37.30 47.08 -17.30
CA VAL A 677 38.72 46.99 -17.76
C VAL A 677 38.90 45.70 -18.58
N ASP A 678 39.78 45.82 -19.57
CA ASP A 678 40.05 45.01 -20.76
C ASP A 678 41.33 44.15 -20.61
N GLN A 679 41.51 43.16 -21.51
CA GLN A 679 42.77 42.44 -21.93
C GLN A 679 43.51 41.59 -20.86
N ASP A 680 44.18 40.45 -21.13
CA ASP A 680 44.92 39.99 -22.31
C ASP A 680 45.17 38.46 -22.26
N MET A 681 45.38 37.83 -23.43
CA MET A 681 45.82 36.43 -23.61
C MET A 681 47.35 36.28 -23.39
N PRO A 682 47.89 35.04 -23.18
CA PRO A 682 48.47 34.34 -24.32
C PRO A 682 48.31 32.80 -24.32
N ALA A 683 48.43 32.27 -25.55
CA ALA A 683 48.33 30.86 -25.94
C ALA A 683 49.56 30.00 -25.58
N GLY A 684 49.38 28.67 -25.48
CA GLY A 684 50.51 27.75 -25.30
C GLY A 684 50.20 26.23 -25.32
N ARG A 685 49.94 25.69 -26.52
CA ARG A 685 50.38 24.37 -27.08
C ARG A 685 50.16 23.02 -26.34
N THR A 686 49.59 22.09 -27.15
CA THR A 686 49.82 20.63 -27.27
C THR A 686 49.26 19.72 -26.17
N ARG A 687 48.65 18.54 -26.41
CA ARG A 687 48.98 17.47 -27.38
C ARG A 687 47.78 16.50 -27.53
N ARG A 688 47.63 15.94 -28.73
CA ARG A 688 46.72 14.82 -29.10
C ARG A 688 46.88 13.59 -28.18
N ARG A 689 45.78 12.85 -27.95
CA ARG A 689 45.70 11.40 -28.22
C ARG A 689 44.25 10.90 -28.34
N ARG A 690 44.03 10.14 -29.41
CA ARG A 690 42.87 9.27 -29.68
C ARG A 690 42.93 8.04 -28.76
N SER A 691 41.77 7.50 -28.38
CA SER A 691 41.39 6.10 -28.64
C SER A 691 40.00 5.79 -28.09
N ALA A 692 39.14 5.28 -28.97
CA ALA A 692 37.93 4.54 -28.65
C ALA A 692 38.25 3.13 -28.12
N ALA A 693 37.34 2.53 -27.35
CA ALA A 693 36.69 1.24 -27.66
C ALA A 693 36.04 0.59 -26.43
N ALA A 694 34.90 -0.05 -26.72
CA ALA A 694 34.14 -1.08 -25.98
C ALA A 694 33.28 -0.62 -24.79
#